data_AF-A0A210QZN8-F1
#
_entry.id   AF-A0A210QZN8-F1
#
_cell.length_a   1.000
_cell.length_b   1.000
_cell.length_c   1.000
_cell.angle_alpha   90.00
_cell.angle_beta   90.00
_cell.angle_gamma   90.00
#
_symmetry.space_group_name_H-M   'P 1'
#
loop_
_entity.id
_entity.type
_entity.pdbx_description
1 polymer ?
#
loop_
_entity_poly.entity_id
_entity_poly.type
_entity_poly.pdbx_seq_one_letter_code
_entity_poly.pdbx_strand_id
1 'polypeptide(L)'
;MATPSVFGLLLASLTYHVLAVVDFEAQVDHVIQQAHHCRHNNPGLAVAVVRNGKVILAKGYGVSDVTTGTPITNTTVFGIASLSKAFAATLLMKQLGPNNLSIYSNVADVLGDHFKFSTNIRTENADLRDLLAHTLGIPENNYIRLDTNLTLQNLPSRIQYLKSIHPFRSSFVYNNLMYGLVTSISEKLGQRTWPELIETNLFTPLGMSGSTFMSTVNRKSTDVAQGYVNDLDTGALVPVPEELNRHWGKIGGSGGVMSNAAEMTKWMLFHLHGGKNSAGHQVVDAHALSSIYVPRNVIRSSTVGHYFTKPVVPVTTSENTYAFGWKNGFYRGYRILRHSGTTFGYSSLLTLIPDMNIGVFITMTGSDHDYIFRTVLENYLADMALGETPWLNATTMCTFPEPWMRKHVTTHHSIVKNLPLHRSVSSYVGTYHNDAYGNLYIHASRTDHQQLKMQVGIGNWNLYPSQTADHFNGEGEGTLYKIRDLRNVQFHMDSQHSSIHSVEVPGFESHVPPVFTKTTSDISGVLQCHPTTPGLAVSVVKGGHVLLSRGYGMRNKTTQEPVTNTTLFALGSVSKAFAATLLMKQLAAHNLTIYSNVADIFGNGFQFSTAVRTEYAAIRDLLSHTMGLPRHNMIHLDPTLTLQTLPSRMKYLKSNHPFQSVYEYNNLMYGLVSAISEKLGRKSWEKLVEENLYTHLGMSSSSFLSKVDLSVSKVAQGYVTAKATGHSHAVPFELLRAWGNMPGAIGVMSSAEDMTKWMMFHLSGGRSVSGTKVMDSDILASIYYPRNSIGHSSKYFSRPNVPVATSEYSYAFGWRNGYYRGYPILRHTGTISGYSSLLTLIPNSDIGIFTSMTGSDSDYVLRTLLHNYLADVALGETPWLNETTLCTFPEPWMRKDASVSSAIETDLPFHRDVNGYAGTYHNDLYGTITLHVSSPHRHLVMQYGIATWFLYPQHAADSFSGKGHGLAAVVYDLKSIVFHTAAHGHIHSMVISSFESSDPPVFIKSASHSTSHNGPAFG
;
A
#
# COMPACT_ATOMS: atom_id res chain seq x y z
N MET A 1 7.37 -37.97 85.57
CA MET A 1 7.36 -36.69 84.82
C MET A 1 7.62 -37.00 83.37
N ALA A 2 6.59 -36.95 82.52
CA ALA A 2 6.70 -37.16 81.08
C ALA A 2 5.91 -36.06 80.39
N THR A 3 6.61 -35.32 79.54
CA THR A 3 6.19 -34.16 78.74
C THR A 3 5.18 -34.55 77.65
N PRO A 4 4.11 -33.78 77.39
CA PRO A 4 3.23 -34.02 76.25
C PRO A 4 3.87 -33.50 74.95
N SER A 5 3.64 -34.27 73.88
CA SER A 5 4.27 -34.14 72.57
C SER A 5 3.80 -32.94 71.75
N VAL A 6 4.76 -32.28 71.09
CA VAL A 6 4.64 -31.24 70.07
C VAL A 6 3.79 -31.65 68.85
N PHE A 7 3.46 -32.95 68.70
CA PHE A 7 2.70 -33.48 67.57
C PHE A 7 1.20 -33.11 67.57
N GLY A 8 0.58 -32.88 68.74
CA GLY A 8 -0.85 -32.56 68.85
C GLY A 8 -1.22 -31.14 68.39
N LEU A 9 -0.31 -30.17 68.55
CA LEU A 9 -0.52 -28.77 68.16
C LEU A 9 -0.39 -28.54 66.64
N LEU A 10 0.44 -29.34 65.95
CA LEU A 10 0.58 -29.29 64.50
C LEU A 10 -0.66 -29.85 63.78
N LEU A 11 -1.23 -30.95 64.26
CA LEU A 11 -2.46 -31.55 63.71
C LEU A 11 -3.71 -30.68 63.93
N ALA A 12 -3.82 -30.00 65.08
CA ALA A 12 -4.91 -29.06 65.35
C ALA A 12 -4.83 -27.80 64.46
N SER A 13 -3.62 -27.30 64.16
CA SER A 13 -3.45 -26.16 63.24
C SER A 13 -3.77 -26.54 61.79
N LEU A 14 -3.39 -27.74 61.33
CA LEU A 14 -3.67 -28.21 59.97
C LEU A 14 -5.18 -28.44 59.75
N THR A 15 -5.89 -28.99 60.73
CA THR A 15 -7.35 -29.23 60.64
C THR A 15 -8.15 -27.92 60.67
N TYR A 16 -7.80 -26.97 61.54
CA TYR A 16 -8.41 -25.62 61.52
C TYR A 16 -8.15 -24.87 60.20
N HIS A 17 -6.97 -25.07 59.60
CA HIS A 17 -6.58 -24.44 58.34
C HIS A 17 -7.36 -24.97 57.13
N VAL A 18 -7.64 -26.28 57.08
CA VAL A 18 -8.46 -26.89 56.03
C VAL A 18 -9.93 -26.48 56.20
N LEU A 19 -10.45 -26.44 57.43
CA LEU A 19 -11.84 -26.03 57.71
C LEU A 19 -12.13 -24.58 57.31
N ALA A 20 -11.21 -23.63 57.54
CA ALA A 20 -11.43 -22.21 57.23
C ALA A 20 -11.41 -21.86 55.72
N VAL A 21 -10.70 -22.64 54.88
CA VAL A 21 -10.71 -22.46 53.41
C VAL A 21 -11.95 -23.09 52.78
N VAL A 22 -12.37 -24.26 53.28
CA VAL A 22 -13.61 -24.94 52.86
C VAL A 22 -14.85 -24.10 53.21
N ASP A 23 -14.79 -23.30 54.27
CA ASP A 23 -15.89 -22.44 54.72
C ASP A 23 -16.14 -21.24 53.77
N PHE A 24 -15.10 -20.53 53.31
CA PHE A 24 -15.30 -19.35 52.46
C PHE A 24 -15.90 -19.69 51.09
N GLU A 25 -15.33 -20.66 50.37
CA GLU A 25 -15.86 -21.07 49.06
C GLU A 25 -17.31 -21.52 49.18
N ALA A 26 -17.63 -22.37 50.16
CA ALA A 26 -18.99 -22.86 50.38
C ALA A 26 -20.00 -21.73 50.66
N GLN A 27 -19.61 -20.68 51.39
CA GLN A 27 -20.46 -19.53 51.69
C GLN A 27 -20.79 -18.68 50.47
N VAL A 28 -19.87 -18.55 49.51
CA VAL A 28 -20.05 -17.64 48.37
C VAL A 28 -20.50 -18.35 47.08
N ASP A 29 -20.24 -19.65 46.94
CA ASP A 29 -20.42 -20.37 45.68
C ASP A 29 -21.86 -20.30 45.15
N HIS A 30 -22.85 -20.53 46.02
CA HIS A 30 -24.26 -20.46 45.65
C HIS A 30 -24.68 -19.07 45.17
N VAL A 31 -24.19 -18.02 45.83
CA VAL A 31 -24.49 -16.63 45.49
C VAL A 31 -23.88 -16.25 44.15
N ILE A 32 -22.64 -16.67 43.88
CA ILE A 32 -21.96 -16.42 42.60
C ILE A 32 -22.70 -17.13 41.46
N GLN A 33 -23.09 -18.39 41.65
CA GLN A 33 -23.85 -19.15 40.65
C GLN A 33 -25.18 -18.49 40.31
N GLN A 34 -25.94 -18.06 41.32
CA GLN A 34 -27.22 -17.37 41.10
C GLN A 34 -27.05 -16.02 40.42
N ALA A 35 -26.07 -15.22 40.87
CA ALA A 35 -25.76 -13.91 40.28
C ALA A 35 -25.27 -14.04 38.82
N HIS A 36 -24.53 -15.09 38.50
CA HIS A 36 -24.15 -15.41 37.13
C HIS A 36 -25.36 -15.83 36.28
N HIS A 37 -26.24 -16.69 36.81
CA HIS A 37 -27.39 -17.22 36.06
C HIS A 37 -28.37 -16.14 35.58
N CYS A 38 -28.57 -15.08 36.36
CA CYS A 38 -29.45 -13.97 35.96
C CYS A 38 -28.83 -13.01 34.92
N ARG A 39 -27.57 -13.24 34.54
CA ARG A 39 -26.87 -12.48 33.50
C ARG A 39 -26.74 -13.32 32.24
N HIS A 40 -27.85 -13.48 31.52
CA HIS A 40 -27.94 -14.31 30.31
C HIS A 40 -26.94 -13.96 29.20
N ASN A 41 -26.38 -12.74 29.20
CA ASN A 41 -25.41 -12.27 28.22
C ASN A 41 -23.94 -12.35 28.71
N ASN A 42 -23.69 -13.17 29.74
CA ASN A 42 -22.36 -13.51 30.25
C ASN A 42 -22.22 -15.05 30.23
N PRO A 43 -21.58 -15.62 29.19
CA PRO A 43 -21.43 -17.08 29.08
C PRO A 43 -20.51 -17.72 30.12
N GLY A 44 -19.47 -17.01 30.55
CA GLY A 44 -18.40 -17.58 31.36
C GLY A 44 -17.74 -16.56 32.27
N LEU A 45 -17.53 -16.96 33.52
CA LEU A 45 -17.02 -16.15 34.62
C LEU A 45 -15.95 -16.93 35.38
N ALA A 46 -14.84 -16.28 35.74
CA ALA A 46 -13.86 -16.83 36.67
C ALA A 46 -13.54 -15.80 37.77
N VAL A 47 -13.39 -16.29 38.99
CA VAL A 47 -13.17 -15.47 40.19
C VAL A 47 -12.01 -16.04 41.01
N ALA A 48 -11.26 -15.16 41.66
CA ALA A 48 -10.23 -15.53 42.62
C ALA A 48 -10.22 -14.58 43.82
N VAL A 49 -10.01 -15.12 45.02
CA VAL A 49 -9.87 -14.36 46.26
C VAL A 49 -8.65 -14.87 47.03
N VAL A 50 -7.79 -13.94 47.44
CA VAL A 50 -6.67 -14.21 48.35
C VAL A 50 -6.86 -13.44 49.64
N ARG A 51 -6.47 -14.05 50.76
CA ARG A 51 -6.47 -13.43 52.09
C ARG A 51 -5.31 -13.96 52.92
N ASN A 52 -4.56 -13.06 53.56
CA ASN A 52 -3.49 -13.40 54.48
C ASN A 52 -2.47 -14.40 53.89
N GLY A 53 -2.03 -14.14 52.66
CA GLY A 53 -1.05 -14.97 51.96
C GLY A 53 -1.60 -16.28 51.38
N LYS A 54 -2.90 -16.57 51.52
CA LYS A 54 -3.53 -17.81 51.06
C LYS A 54 -4.56 -17.55 49.96
N VAL A 55 -4.70 -18.53 49.06
CA VAL A 55 -5.83 -18.59 48.11
C VAL A 55 -7.02 -19.18 48.85
N ILE A 56 -8.12 -18.43 48.94
CA ILE A 56 -9.36 -18.88 49.60
C ILE A 56 -10.52 -19.12 48.62
N LEU A 57 -10.36 -18.69 47.36
CA LEU A 57 -11.24 -19.02 46.25
C LEU A 57 -10.46 -18.90 44.93
N ALA A 58 -10.62 -19.87 44.02
CA ALA A 58 -10.20 -19.76 42.63
C ALA A 58 -11.05 -20.71 41.78
N LYS A 59 -12.09 -20.18 41.11
CA LYS A 59 -13.14 -21.00 40.50
C LYS A 59 -13.72 -20.41 39.22
N GLY A 60 -14.22 -21.28 38.36
CA GLY A 60 -14.89 -20.99 37.11
C GLY A 60 -16.39 -21.30 37.16
N TYR A 61 -17.19 -20.52 36.43
CA TYR A 61 -18.64 -20.63 36.30
C TYR A 61 -19.04 -20.44 34.84
N GLY A 62 -20.06 -21.18 34.40
CA GLY A 62 -20.53 -21.12 33.02
C GLY A 62 -19.62 -21.87 32.04
N VAL A 63 -19.57 -21.41 30.80
CA VAL A 63 -18.89 -22.07 29.67
C VAL A 63 -17.91 -21.15 28.96
N SER A 64 -16.80 -21.70 28.47
CA SER A 64 -15.80 -21.00 27.65
C SER A 64 -16.28 -20.74 26.24
N ASP A 65 -17.18 -21.58 25.73
CA ASP A 65 -17.77 -21.45 24.41
C ASP A 65 -19.22 -21.97 24.45
N VAL A 66 -20.16 -21.13 24.01
CA VAL A 66 -21.61 -21.45 24.04
C VAL A 66 -22.01 -22.55 23.05
N THR A 67 -21.18 -22.78 22.02
CA THR A 67 -21.42 -23.83 21.01
C THR A 67 -20.92 -25.18 21.49
N THR A 68 -19.76 -25.25 22.14
CA THR A 68 -19.22 -26.52 22.65
C THR A 68 -19.74 -26.88 24.03
N GLY A 69 -20.19 -25.90 24.82
CA GLY A 69 -20.61 -26.08 26.20
C GLY A 69 -19.45 -26.40 27.16
N THR A 70 -18.20 -26.16 26.76
CA THR A 70 -17.02 -26.46 27.56
C THR A 70 -17.03 -25.66 28.87
N PRO A 71 -16.95 -26.30 30.06
CA PRO A 71 -17.00 -25.58 31.34
C PRO A 71 -15.80 -24.63 31.55
N ILE A 72 -16.04 -23.48 32.17
CA ILE A 72 -14.94 -22.65 32.68
C ILE A 72 -14.31 -23.34 33.89
N THR A 73 -12.97 -23.40 33.91
CA THR A 73 -12.16 -23.81 35.06
C THR A 73 -11.38 -22.63 35.63
N ASN A 74 -10.72 -22.82 36.77
CA ASN A 74 -9.84 -21.79 37.32
C ASN A 74 -8.56 -21.55 36.49
N THR A 75 -8.24 -22.46 35.54
CA THR A 75 -7.11 -22.36 34.60
C THR A 75 -7.51 -21.87 33.21
N THR A 76 -8.81 -21.75 32.91
CA THR A 76 -9.28 -21.23 31.63
C THR A 76 -8.86 -19.77 31.45
N VAL A 77 -8.23 -19.46 30.31
CA VAL A 77 -7.58 -18.18 30.03
C VAL A 77 -8.57 -17.19 29.42
N PHE A 78 -8.55 -15.95 29.92
CA PHE A 78 -9.36 -14.83 29.46
C PHE A 78 -8.46 -13.65 29.08
N GLY A 79 -8.91 -12.81 28.15
CA GLY A 79 -8.31 -11.49 27.97
C GLY A 79 -8.58 -10.61 29.19
N ILE A 80 -7.53 -10.20 29.93
CA ILE A 80 -7.72 -9.35 31.11
C ILE A 80 -7.75 -7.86 30.78
N ALA A 81 -7.69 -7.53 29.49
CA ALA A 81 -7.83 -6.17 28.95
C ALA A 81 -6.96 -5.16 29.71
N SER A 82 -7.51 -4.02 30.11
CA SER A 82 -6.74 -2.90 30.67
C SER A 82 -6.05 -3.18 32.01
N LEU A 83 -6.26 -4.34 32.66
CA LEU A 83 -5.37 -4.78 33.75
C LEU A 83 -3.91 -4.94 33.29
N SER A 84 -3.69 -5.13 31.98
CA SER A 84 -2.35 -5.14 31.34
C SER A 84 -1.51 -3.90 31.68
N LYS A 85 -2.15 -2.77 31.99
CA LYS A 85 -1.46 -1.52 32.37
C LYS A 85 -0.64 -1.66 33.64
N ALA A 86 -1.14 -2.42 34.62
CA ALA A 86 -0.41 -2.69 35.85
C ALA A 86 0.86 -3.52 35.57
N PHE A 87 0.79 -4.50 34.65
CA PHE A 87 1.95 -5.27 34.20
C PHE A 87 2.97 -4.38 33.46
N ALA A 88 2.50 -3.54 32.53
CA ALA A 88 3.36 -2.61 31.79
C ALA A 88 4.07 -1.60 32.71
N ALA A 89 3.34 -1.01 33.67
CA ALA A 89 3.90 -0.12 34.67
C ALA A 89 4.95 -0.82 35.55
N THR A 90 4.64 -2.04 35.99
CA THR A 90 5.54 -2.84 36.84
C THR A 90 6.84 -3.19 36.11
N LEU A 91 6.74 -3.60 34.84
CA LEU A 91 7.91 -3.87 34.00
C LEU A 91 8.76 -2.61 33.79
N LEU A 92 8.14 -1.49 33.38
CA LEU A 92 8.89 -0.25 33.14
C LEU A 92 9.61 0.20 34.41
N MET A 93 8.92 0.21 35.57
CA MET A 93 9.51 0.58 36.85
C MET A 93 10.70 -0.32 37.25
N LYS A 94 10.63 -1.62 36.96
CA LYS A 94 11.75 -2.55 37.15
C LYS A 94 12.95 -2.22 36.26
N GLN A 95 12.71 -1.69 35.05
CA GLN A 95 13.75 -1.33 34.08
C GLN A 95 14.42 0.02 34.35
N LEU A 96 13.79 0.95 35.08
CA LEU A 96 14.32 2.32 35.23
C LEU A 96 15.70 2.37 35.89
N GLY A 97 15.85 1.77 37.07
CA GLY A 97 17.09 1.79 37.83
C GLY A 97 18.30 1.25 37.06
N PRO A 98 18.23 0.02 36.49
CA PRO A 98 19.30 -0.55 35.67
C PRO A 98 19.69 0.29 34.44
N ASN A 99 18.79 1.14 33.94
CA ASN A 99 19.02 2.00 32.78
C ASN A 99 19.41 3.44 33.18
N ASN A 100 19.65 3.72 34.47
CA ASN A 100 19.91 5.06 34.98
C ASN A 100 18.82 6.08 34.61
N LEU A 101 17.57 5.63 34.60
CA LEU A 101 16.39 6.44 34.35
C LEU A 101 15.54 6.58 35.62
N SER A 102 14.67 7.58 35.63
CA SER A 102 13.66 7.75 36.67
C SER A 102 12.30 8.03 36.04
N ILE A 103 11.25 8.05 36.86
CA ILE A 103 9.91 8.43 36.38
C ILE A 103 9.84 9.88 35.87
N TYR A 104 10.85 10.70 36.18
CA TYR A 104 10.99 12.09 35.73
C TYR A 104 11.88 12.23 34.49
N SER A 105 12.41 11.13 33.95
CA SER A 105 13.14 11.15 32.68
C SER A 105 12.20 11.57 31.55
N ASN A 106 12.66 12.52 30.73
CA ASN A 106 11.90 13.04 29.61
C ASN A 106 11.63 11.94 28.56
N VAL A 107 10.41 11.89 28.03
CA VAL A 107 9.98 10.86 27.08
C VAL A 107 10.70 10.97 25.74
N ALA A 108 10.91 12.20 25.25
CA ALA A 108 11.62 12.46 24.00
C ALA A 108 13.11 12.09 24.10
N ASP A 109 13.77 12.36 25.23
CA ASP A 109 15.16 11.91 25.44
C ASP A 109 15.27 10.38 25.39
N VAL A 110 14.28 9.67 25.94
CA VAL A 110 14.24 8.20 25.92
C VAL A 110 13.93 7.66 24.53
N LEU A 111 13.08 8.31 23.73
CA LEU A 111 12.67 7.82 22.41
C LEU A 111 13.57 8.29 21.26
N GLY A 112 14.17 9.48 21.35
CA GLY A 112 15.05 10.12 20.36
C GLY A 112 14.33 11.12 19.44
N ASP A 113 15.10 11.80 18.59
CA ASP A 113 14.69 12.99 17.80
C ASP A 113 13.49 12.81 16.85
N HIS A 114 13.15 11.56 16.51
CA HIS A 114 12.00 11.25 15.66
C HIS A 114 10.66 11.26 16.43
N PHE A 115 10.69 11.40 17.76
CA PHE A 115 9.50 11.50 18.60
C PHE A 115 9.22 12.95 19.00
N LYS A 116 7.96 13.36 18.85
CA LYS A 116 7.42 14.59 19.45
C LYS A 116 5.93 14.48 19.69
N PHE A 117 5.43 15.25 20.66
CA PHE A 117 4.00 15.52 20.79
C PHE A 117 3.58 16.65 19.85
N SER A 118 2.27 16.90 19.73
CA SER A 118 1.71 17.98 18.91
C SER A 118 2.11 19.40 19.35
N THR A 119 2.73 19.55 20.53
CA THR A 119 3.16 20.84 21.08
C THR A 119 4.54 20.71 21.71
N ASN A 120 5.43 21.69 21.47
CA ASN A 120 6.78 21.73 22.03
C ASN A 120 6.80 21.60 23.56
N ILE A 121 5.91 22.30 24.26
CA ILE A 121 5.83 22.24 25.73
C ILE A 121 5.67 20.81 26.26
N ARG A 122 4.93 19.94 25.56
CA ARG A 122 4.80 18.53 25.93
C ARG A 122 6.02 17.72 25.54
N THR A 123 6.57 17.95 24.34
CA THR A 123 7.80 17.27 23.90
C THR A 123 8.96 17.53 24.86
N GLU A 124 9.13 18.77 25.30
CA GLU A 124 10.23 19.21 26.16
C GLU A 124 10.04 18.84 27.64
N ASN A 125 8.80 18.66 28.12
CA ASN A 125 8.53 18.52 29.56
C ASN A 125 7.80 17.24 29.98
N ALA A 126 7.28 16.44 29.04
CA ALA A 126 6.62 15.18 29.36
C ALA A 126 7.65 14.16 29.84
N ASP A 127 7.35 13.56 30.98
CA ASP A 127 8.15 12.50 31.59
C ASP A 127 7.42 11.15 31.60
N LEU A 128 8.13 10.08 31.97
CA LEU A 128 7.57 8.73 32.01
C LEU A 128 6.37 8.61 32.96
N ARG A 129 6.36 9.39 34.05
CA ARG A 129 5.21 9.50 34.96
C ARG A 129 3.98 10.03 34.22
N ASP A 130 4.12 10.98 33.30
CA ASP A 130 2.98 11.54 32.59
C ASP A 130 2.27 10.51 31.69
N LEU A 131 3.04 9.62 31.06
CA LEU A 131 2.50 8.49 30.29
C LEU A 131 1.69 7.54 31.19
N LEU A 132 2.29 7.14 32.32
CA LEU A 132 1.74 6.17 33.26
C LEU A 132 0.57 6.71 34.09
N ALA A 133 0.46 8.03 34.27
CA ALA A 133 -0.55 8.70 35.09
C ALA A 133 -1.67 9.39 34.28
N HIS A 134 -1.68 9.27 32.96
CA HIS A 134 -2.70 9.86 32.08
C HIS A 134 -2.82 11.40 32.22
N THR A 135 -1.70 12.11 32.32
CA THR A 135 -1.66 13.58 32.57
C THR A 135 -1.44 14.44 31.31
N LEU A 136 -1.40 13.83 30.12
CA LEU A 136 -1.03 14.53 28.89
C LEU A 136 -2.16 15.38 28.28
N GLY A 137 -3.41 15.09 28.63
CA GLY A 137 -4.59 15.77 28.07
C GLY A 137 -4.87 15.39 26.60
N ILE A 138 -4.35 14.26 26.12
CA ILE A 138 -4.54 13.73 24.76
C ILE A 138 -5.67 12.69 24.80
N PRO A 139 -6.71 12.80 23.95
CA PRO A 139 -7.84 11.88 23.97
C PRO A 139 -7.46 10.50 23.45
N GLU A 140 -8.36 9.53 23.60
CA GLU A 140 -8.04 8.11 23.48
C GLU A 140 -7.55 7.69 22.10
N ASN A 141 -8.17 8.21 21.03
CA ASN A 141 -7.84 7.90 19.63
C ASN A 141 -7.69 6.39 19.33
N ASN A 142 -8.44 5.52 20.02
CA ASN A 142 -8.23 4.06 19.97
C ASN A 142 -8.35 3.47 18.56
N TYR A 143 -9.13 4.09 17.68
CA TYR A 143 -9.39 3.57 16.33
C TYR A 143 -8.20 3.67 15.38
N ILE A 144 -7.12 4.37 15.76
CA ILE A 144 -5.82 4.26 15.07
C ILE A 144 -5.34 2.80 15.00
N ARG A 145 -5.75 1.97 15.96
CA ARG A 145 -5.44 0.54 16.04
C ARG A 145 -6.07 -0.28 14.92
N LEU A 146 -6.95 0.27 14.11
CA LEU A 146 -7.49 -0.45 12.96
C LEU A 146 -6.51 -0.49 11.79
N ASP A 147 -5.58 0.48 11.71
CA ASP A 147 -4.59 0.56 10.65
C ASP A 147 -3.61 -0.63 10.73
N THR A 148 -3.59 -1.42 9.67
CA THR A 148 -2.70 -2.58 9.55
C THR A 148 -1.22 -2.20 9.50
N ASN A 149 -0.91 -0.95 9.15
CA ASN A 149 0.44 -0.42 9.15
C ASN A 149 0.89 0.11 10.53
N LEU A 150 0.02 0.15 11.55
CA LEU A 150 0.42 0.56 12.89
C LEU A 150 1.31 -0.52 13.54
N THR A 151 2.50 -0.11 13.99
CA THR A 151 3.44 -0.95 14.75
C THR A 151 3.91 -0.22 16.00
N LEU A 152 4.43 -0.94 17.00
CA LEU A 152 5.05 -0.30 18.17
C LEU A 152 6.26 0.57 17.80
N GLN A 153 6.92 0.26 16.69
CA GLN A 153 8.08 1.01 16.17
C GLN A 153 7.67 2.36 15.54
N ASN A 154 6.53 2.42 14.85
CA ASN A 154 6.06 3.67 14.22
C ASN A 154 5.01 4.43 15.04
N LEU A 155 4.48 3.85 16.13
CA LEU A 155 3.59 4.55 17.05
C LEU A 155 4.19 5.88 17.54
N PRO A 156 5.48 5.97 17.97
CA PRO A 156 6.10 7.23 18.38
C PRO A 156 5.97 8.37 17.35
N SER A 157 6.17 8.09 16.06
CA SER A 157 6.11 9.12 15.02
C SER A 157 4.68 9.59 14.71
N ARG A 158 3.65 8.82 15.10
CA ARG A 158 2.24 9.21 14.89
C ARG A 158 1.68 10.09 16.00
N ILE A 159 2.27 10.06 17.20
CA ILE A 159 1.79 10.83 18.36
C ILE A 159 1.78 12.33 18.11
N GLN A 160 2.70 12.84 17.29
CA GLN A 160 2.80 14.26 16.94
C GLN A 160 1.52 14.84 16.32
N TYR A 161 0.69 13.98 15.71
CA TYR A 161 -0.52 14.40 15.00
C TYR A 161 -1.78 14.38 15.90
N LEU A 162 -1.67 13.89 17.14
CA LEU A 162 -2.79 13.82 18.08
C LEU A 162 -2.92 15.13 18.86
N LYS A 163 -4.06 15.81 18.70
CA LYS A 163 -4.35 17.07 19.40
C LYS A 163 -4.75 16.83 20.85
N SER A 164 -4.36 17.74 21.74
CA SER A 164 -4.80 17.74 23.14
C SER A 164 -6.12 18.47 23.34
N ILE A 165 -6.96 17.99 24.27
CA ILE A 165 -8.24 18.59 24.65
C ILE A 165 -8.17 19.38 25.97
N HIS A 166 -7.08 19.23 26.72
CA HIS A 166 -6.81 19.95 27.95
C HIS A 166 -5.37 20.46 27.99
N PRO A 167 -5.06 21.52 28.75
CA PRO A 167 -3.70 21.92 29.06
C PRO A 167 -2.86 20.76 29.63
N PHE A 168 -1.55 20.81 29.41
CA PHE A 168 -0.63 19.78 29.89
C PHE A 168 -0.69 19.67 31.43
N ARG A 169 -0.85 18.45 31.96
CA ARG A 169 -0.98 18.13 33.41
C ARG A 169 -2.19 18.69 34.14
N SER A 170 -3.18 19.27 33.44
CA SER A 170 -4.35 19.87 34.12
C SER A 170 -5.48 18.88 34.43
N SER A 171 -5.54 17.76 33.71
CA SER A 171 -6.69 16.86 33.72
C SER A 171 -6.29 15.39 33.52
N PHE A 172 -7.07 14.48 34.10
CA PHE A 172 -7.03 13.06 33.77
C PHE A 172 -7.75 12.79 32.46
N VAL A 173 -7.01 12.27 31.47
CA VAL A 173 -7.58 11.77 30.20
C VAL A 173 -7.00 10.39 29.93
N TYR A 174 -7.85 9.37 30.11
CA TYR A 174 -7.47 7.99 29.86
C TYR A 174 -6.98 7.83 28.42
N ASN A 175 -5.87 7.13 28.22
CA ASN A 175 -5.29 7.00 26.88
C ASN A 175 -4.51 5.70 26.73
N ASN A 176 -5.01 4.79 25.90
CA ASN A 176 -4.38 3.50 25.69
C ASN A 176 -3.11 3.57 24.82
N LEU A 177 -2.96 4.60 23.97
CA LEU A 177 -1.77 4.78 23.13
C LEU A 177 -0.55 5.18 23.95
N MET A 178 -0.73 5.88 25.07
CA MET A 178 0.37 6.22 25.99
C MET A 178 0.94 4.97 26.67
N TYR A 179 0.10 3.98 26.98
CA TYR A 179 0.58 2.66 27.40
C TYR A 179 1.21 1.86 26.25
N GLY A 180 0.87 2.18 25.00
CA GLY A 180 1.62 1.73 23.84
C GLY A 180 3.03 2.31 23.78
N LEU A 181 3.20 3.60 24.08
CA LEU A 181 4.53 4.19 24.23
C LEU A 181 5.31 3.55 25.39
N VAL A 182 4.66 3.27 26.52
CA VAL A 182 5.27 2.53 27.63
C VAL A 182 5.78 1.16 27.15
N THR A 183 5.00 0.44 26.35
CA THR A 183 5.42 -0.81 25.70
C THR A 183 6.65 -0.59 24.80
N SER A 184 6.61 0.38 23.88
CA SER A 184 7.74 0.68 22.98
C SER A 184 9.02 1.08 23.75
N ILE A 185 8.87 1.83 24.84
CA ILE A 185 9.99 2.22 25.72
C ILE A 185 10.58 0.98 26.40
N SER A 186 9.74 0.10 26.97
CA SER A 186 10.21 -1.14 27.57
C SER A 186 10.94 -2.04 26.58
N GLU A 187 10.48 -2.14 25.32
CA GLU A 187 11.17 -2.87 24.25
C GLU A 187 12.52 -2.24 23.92
N LYS A 188 12.59 -0.90 23.83
CA LYS A 188 13.83 -0.17 23.60
C LYS A 188 14.86 -0.38 24.73
N LEU A 189 14.43 -0.33 25.98
CA LEU A 189 15.29 -0.54 27.14
C LEU A 189 15.72 -2.01 27.30
N GLY A 190 14.83 -2.94 26.95
CA GLY A 190 15.06 -4.38 27.12
C GLY A 190 15.67 -5.09 25.91
N GLN A 191 15.69 -4.44 24.73
CA GLN A 191 16.15 -5.00 23.45
C GLN A 191 15.49 -6.35 23.10
N ARG A 192 14.21 -6.49 23.46
CA ARG A 192 13.37 -7.68 23.26
C ARG A 192 11.93 -7.23 23.07
N THR A 193 11.09 -8.13 22.55
CA THR A 193 9.66 -7.83 22.45
C THR A 193 9.02 -7.73 23.83
N TRP A 194 7.96 -6.95 23.95
CA TRP A 194 7.28 -6.74 25.23
C TRP A 194 6.72 -8.04 25.83
N PRO A 195 6.12 -8.97 25.04
CA PRO A 195 5.77 -10.30 25.53
C PRO A 195 6.93 -11.05 26.20
N GLU A 196 8.10 -11.10 25.57
CA GLU A 196 9.29 -11.78 26.11
C GLU A 196 9.77 -11.10 27.40
N LEU A 197 9.70 -9.77 27.47
CA LEU A 197 10.09 -9.02 28.66
C LEU A 197 9.15 -9.30 29.83
N ILE A 198 7.83 -9.31 29.61
CA ILE A 198 6.86 -9.65 30.65
C ILE A 198 7.04 -11.10 31.11
N GLU A 199 7.22 -12.03 30.17
CA GLU A 199 7.41 -13.44 30.49
C GLU A 199 8.63 -13.65 31.39
N THR A 200 9.79 -13.14 30.95
CA THR A 200 11.06 -13.33 31.66
C THR A 200 11.15 -12.54 32.97
N ASN A 201 10.58 -11.34 33.05
CA ASN A 201 10.75 -10.47 34.21
C ASN A 201 9.64 -10.57 35.25
N LEU A 202 8.45 -11.05 34.85
CA LEU A 202 7.26 -11.13 35.71
C LEU A 202 6.63 -12.53 35.70
N PHE A 203 6.24 -13.10 34.56
CA PHE A 203 5.51 -14.38 34.59
C PHE A 203 6.36 -15.53 35.14
N THR A 204 7.55 -15.77 34.60
CA THR A 204 8.42 -16.86 35.07
C THR A 204 8.80 -16.70 36.55
N PRO A 205 9.27 -15.53 37.04
CA PRO A 205 9.61 -15.37 38.44
C PRO A 205 8.43 -15.50 39.41
N LEU A 206 7.21 -15.23 38.95
CA LEU A 206 5.97 -15.37 39.73
C LEU A 206 5.32 -16.75 39.56
N GLY A 207 5.83 -17.58 38.65
CA GLY A 207 5.25 -18.88 38.31
C GLY A 207 3.95 -18.78 37.52
N MET A 208 3.72 -17.70 36.76
CA MET A 208 2.52 -17.45 35.97
C MET A 208 2.53 -18.12 34.58
N SER A 209 2.82 -19.42 34.53
CA SER A 209 3.03 -20.16 33.27
C SER A 209 1.77 -20.32 32.41
N GLY A 210 0.57 -20.18 32.98
CA GLY A 210 -0.70 -20.18 32.26
C GLY A 210 -1.10 -18.81 31.69
N SER A 211 -0.36 -17.75 32.00
CA SER A 211 -0.60 -16.41 31.43
C SER A 211 0.09 -16.28 30.07
N THR A 212 -0.54 -15.53 29.15
CA THR A 212 -0.09 -15.38 27.75
C THR A 212 -0.53 -14.03 27.18
N PHE A 213 -0.46 -13.86 25.86
CA PHE A 213 -0.77 -12.60 25.19
C PHE A 213 -1.77 -12.79 24.05
N MET A 214 -2.72 -11.85 23.97
CA MET A 214 -3.81 -11.87 23.00
C MET A 214 -3.31 -11.81 21.55
N SER A 215 -2.16 -11.19 21.30
CA SER A 215 -1.56 -11.13 19.96
C SER A 215 -0.96 -12.47 19.51
N THR A 216 -0.46 -13.30 20.43
CA THR A 216 0.35 -14.49 20.10
C THR A 216 -0.23 -15.83 20.58
N VAL A 217 -1.23 -15.83 21.45
CA VAL A 217 -1.82 -17.05 22.03
C VAL A 217 -2.20 -18.07 20.97
N ASN A 218 -1.92 -19.36 21.16
CA ASN A 218 -2.38 -20.42 20.27
C ASN A 218 -3.60 -21.13 20.88
N ARG A 219 -4.80 -20.78 20.43
CA ARG A 219 -6.06 -21.35 20.96
C ARG A 219 -6.23 -22.84 20.69
N LYS A 220 -5.41 -23.47 19.82
CA LYS A 220 -5.41 -24.92 19.63
C LYS A 220 -4.73 -25.68 20.78
N SER A 221 -3.81 -25.02 21.49
CA SER A 221 -3.00 -25.62 22.56
C SER A 221 -3.24 -24.98 23.93
N THR A 222 -4.12 -23.98 24.01
CA THR A 222 -4.42 -23.24 25.24
C THR A 222 -5.93 -23.16 25.42
N ASP A 223 -6.42 -23.50 26.60
CA ASP A 223 -7.84 -23.37 26.97
C ASP A 223 -8.18 -21.89 27.15
N VAL A 224 -8.68 -21.25 26.08
CA VAL A 224 -8.99 -19.82 26.02
C VAL A 224 -10.50 -19.63 25.84
N ALA A 225 -11.12 -18.94 26.79
CA ALA A 225 -12.53 -18.57 26.70
C ALA A 225 -12.82 -17.72 25.46
N GLN A 226 -13.86 -18.05 24.70
CA GLN A 226 -14.33 -17.27 23.56
C GLN A 226 -14.96 -15.96 24.05
N GLY A 227 -14.46 -14.83 23.56
CA GLY A 227 -15.08 -13.54 23.84
C GLY A 227 -16.40 -13.39 23.10
N TYR A 228 -17.43 -12.87 23.77
CA TYR A 228 -18.75 -12.60 23.18
C TYR A 228 -19.17 -11.15 23.40
N VAL A 229 -19.87 -10.57 22.43
CA VAL A 229 -20.54 -9.27 22.57
C VAL A 229 -22.03 -9.43 22.30
N ASN A 230 -22.84 -8.44 22.70
CA ASN A 230 -24.25 -8.42 22.33
C ASN A 230 -24.39 -7.86 20.92
N ASP A 231 -25.13 -8.57 20.09
CA ASP A 231 -25.67 -8.09 18.83
C ASP A 231 -26.42 -6.77 19.03
N LEU A 232 -26.09 -5.76 18.21
CA LEU A 232 -26.63 -4.41 18.37
C LEU A 232 -28.14 -4.31 18.14
N ASP A 233 -28.74 -5.23 17.37
CA ASP A 233 -30.15 -5.21 16.98
C ASP A 233 -31.00 -6.14 17.84
N THR A 234 -30.51 -7.35 18.09
CA THR A 234 -31.25 -8.45 18.72
C THR A 234 -30.85 -8.68 20.18
N GLY A 235 -29.71 -8.16 20.61
CA GLY A 235 -29.14 -8.42 21.94
C GLY A 235 -28.60 -9.84 22.15
N ALA A 236 -28.63 -10.70 21.12
CA ALA A 236 -28.09 -12.05 21.15
C ALA A 236 -26.55 -12.06 21.26
N LEU A 237 -25.98 -13.16 21.75
CA LEU A 237 -24.53 -13.29 21.86
C LEU A 237 -23.88 -13.53 20.48
N VAL A 238 -22.86 -12.74 20.17
CA VAL A 238 -22.04 -12.85 18.95
C VAL A 238 -20.59 -13.10 19.35
N PRO A 239 -19.94 -14.16 18.85
CA PRO A 239 -18.54 -14.41 19.13
C PRO A 239 -17.66 -13.33 18.48
N VAL A 240 -16.72 -12.79 19.24
CA VAL A 240 -15.72 -11.85 18.73
C VAL A 240 -14.69 -12.60 17.88
N PRO A 241 -14.44 -12.16 16.63
CA PRO A 241 -13.42 -12.77 15.78
C PRO A 241 -12.03 -12.73 16.41
N GLU A 242 -11.31 -13.84 16.33
CA GLU A 242 -9.95 -13.94 16.87
C GLU A 242 -8.98 -12.93 16.24
N GLU A 243 -9.11 -12.70 14.93
CA GLU A 243 -8.30 -11.71 14.20
C GLU A 243 -8.43 -10.31 14.81
N LEU A 244 -9.65 -9.90 15.16
CA LEU A 244 -9.90 -8.61 15.81
C LEU A 244 -9.18 -8.52 17.15
N ASN A 245 -9.30 -9.56 17.99
CA ASN A 245 -8.62 -9.61 19.28
C ASN A 245 -7.10 -9.59 19.15
N ARG A 246 -6.52 -10.39 18.24
CA ARG A 246 -5.07 -10.39 17.98
C ARG A 246 -4.57 -9.04 17.52
N HIS A 247 -5.31 -8.41 16.61
CA HIS A 247 -4.97 -7.09 16.11
C HIS A 247 -5.02 -6.03 17.22
N TRP A 248 -6.08 -6.03 18.03
CA TRP A 248 -6.24 -5.11 19.15
C TRP A 248 -5.17 -5.31 20.25
N GLY A 249 -4.70 -6.54 20.41
CA GLY A 249 -3.67 -6.94 21.38
C GLY A 249 -2.25 -6.50 21.03
N LYS A 250 -1.99 -5.94 19.84
CA LYS A 250 -0.66 -5.46 19.43
C LYS A 250 -0.11 -4.33 20.31
N ILE A 251 -0.97 -3.51 20.91
CA ILE A 251 -0.56 -2.52 21.91
C ILE A 251 -0.58 -3.17 23.30
N GLY A 252 0.36 -4.10 23.51
CA GLY A 252 0.35 -5.09 24.59
C GLY A 252 0.15 -4.50 25.98
N GLY A 253 0.92 -3.47 26.35
CA GLY A 253 0.83 -2.87 27.69
C GLY A 253 -0.49 -2.16 27.99
N SER A 254 -1.30 -1.88 26.96
CA SER A 254 -2.60 -1.26 27.15
C SER A 254 -3.73 -2.27 27.40
N GLY A 255 -3.61 -3.51 26.90
CA GLY A 255 -4.73 -4.46 26.89
C GLY A 255 -4.44 -5.88 26.39
N GLY A 256 -3.18 -6.25 26.19
CA GLY A 256 -2.79 -7.49 25.50
C GLY A 256 -2.55 -8.71 26.39
N VAL A 257 -2.50 -8.58 27.71
CA VAL A 257 -2.31 -9.73 28.61
C VAL A 257 -3.57 -10.60 28.65
N MET A 258 -3.35 -11.92 28.64
CA MET A 258 -4.36 -12.92 28.95
C MET A 258 -3.93 -13.73 30.16
N SER A 259 -4.87 -14.03 31.05
CA SER A 259 -4.59 -14.75 32.30
C SER A 259 -5.84 -15.50 32.77
N ASN A 260 -5.71 -16.26 33.86
CA ASN A 260 -6.80 -17.02 34.47
C ASN A 260 -6.88 -16.76 35.98
N ALA A 261 -7.92 -17.28 36.63
CA ALA A 261 -8.16 -17.07 38.06
C ALA A 261 -6.98 -17.59 38.91
N ALA A 262 -6.46 -18.78 38.60
CA ALA A 262 -5.35 -19.37 39.34
C ALA A 262 -4.07 -18.52 39.25
N GLU A 263 -3.70 -18.04 38.07
CA GLU A 263 -2.49 -17.22 37.88
C GLU A 263 -2.62 -15.83 38.50
N MET A 264 -3.81 -15.23 38.44
CA MET A 264 -4.04 -13.92 39.06
C MET A 264 -3.94 -13.96 40.59
N THR A 265 -4.09 -15.12 41.24
CA THR A 265 -3.75 -15.24 42.68
C THR A 265 -2.29 -14.91 42.97
N LYS A 266 -1.37 -15.37 42.11
CA LYS A 266 0.08 -15.13 42.24
C LYS A 266 0.40 -13.65 42.04
N TRP A 267 -0.25 -13.02 41.07
CA TRP A 267 -0.16 -11.58 40.84
C TRP A 267 -0.66 -10.75 42.03
N MET A 268 -1.81 -11.12 42.61
CA MET A 268 -2.34 -10.46 43.81
C MET A 268 -1.37 -10.59 44.99
N LEU A 269 -0.90 -11.80 45.27
CA LEU A 269 0.03 -12.07 46.37
C LEU A 269 1.38 -11.35 46.18
N PHE A 270 1.88 -11.25 44.94
CA PHE A 270 3.08 -10.47 44.63
C PHE A 270 2.97 -9.01 45.08
N HIS A 271 1.85 -8.34 44.76
CA HIS A 271 1.62 -6.96 45.17
C HIS A 271 1.42 -6.83 46.69
N LEU A 272 0.66 -7.74 47.29
CA LEU A 272 0.38 -7.74 48.73
C LEU A 272 1.60 -8.08 49.59
N HIS A 273 2.57 -8.83 49.06
CA HIS A 273 3.84 -9.18 49.73
C HIS A 273 4.99 -8.24 49.35
N GLY A 274 4.70 -7.03 48.88
CA GLY A 274 5.71 -6.00 48.64
C GLY A 274 6.72 -6.37 47.54
N GLY A 275 6.30 -7.15 46.55
CA GLY A 275 7.10 -7.45 45.36
C GLY A 275 7.84 -8.79 45.41
N LYS A 276 7.51 -9.64 46.37
CA LYS A 276 8.10 -10.97 46.53
C LYS A 276 7.24 -12.05 45.88
N ASN A 277 7.89 -13.06 45.31
CA ASN A 277 7.19 -14.27 44.85
C ASN A 277 6.87 -15.23 46.02
N SER A 278 6.25 -16.37 45.72
CA SER A 278 5.88 -17.38 46.72
C SER A 278 7.07 -18.01 47.45
N ALA A 279 8.27 -18.00 46.86
CA ALA A 279 9.51 -18.42 47.51
C ALA A 279 10.15 -17.33 48.39
N GLY A 280 9.55 -16.13 48.45
CA GLY A 280 10.08 -14.99 49.21
C GLY A 280 11.16 -14.18 48.47
N HIS A 281 11.48 -14.50 47.22
CA HIS A 281 12.47 -13.78 46.43
C HIS A 281 11.89 -12.45 45.92
N GLN A 282 12.68 -11.38 45.99
CA GLN A 282 12.29 -10.05 45.50
C GLN A 282 12.32 -10.04 43.96
N VAL A 283 11.16 -9.85 43.31
CA VAL A 283 11.05 -9.81 41.84
C VAL A 283 11.17 -8.37 41.32
N VAL A 284 10.62 -7.41 42.04
CA VAL A 284 10.72 -5.96 41.77
C VAL A 284 11.13 -5.28 43.06
N ASP A 285 12.08 -4.36 43.03
CA ASP A 285 12.49 -3.59 44.21
C ASP A 285 11.28 -3.00 44.97
N ALA A 286 11.28 -3.12 46.29
CA ALA A 286 10.12 -2.76 47.12
C ALA A 286 9.83 -1.25 47.06
N HIS A 287 10.87 -0.42 46.96
CA HIS A 287 10.71 1.03 46.81
C HIS A 287 10.13 1.37 45.42
N ALA A 288 10.66 0.78 44.36
CA ALA A 288 10.12 0.93 43.00
C ALA A 288 8.64 0.50 42.91
N LEU A 289 8.29 -0.63 43.52
CA LEU A 289 6.91 -1.12 43.58
C LEU A 289 6.01 -0.19 44.40
N SER A 290 6.47 0.32 45.54
CA SER A 290 5.68 1.27 46.34
C SER A 290 5.34 2.55 45.57
N SER A 291 6.26 3.02 44.72
CA SER A 291 6.04 4.20 43.87
C SER A 291 4.94 3.98 42.81
N ILE A 292 4.64 2.74 42.42
CA ILE A 292 3.55 2.41 41.47
C ILE A 292 2.18 2.75 42.05
N TYR A 293 2.04 2.69 43.37
CA TYR A 293 0.76 2.87 44.06
C TYR A 293 0.48 4.32 44.45
N VAL A 294 1.46 5.23 44.30
CA VAL A 294 1.33 6.62 44.72
C VAL A 294 0.38 7.36 43.76
N PRO A 295 -0.72 7.98 44.23
CA PRO A 295 -1.59 8.80 43.40
C PRO A 295 -0.83 9.91 42.66
N ARG A 296 -1.01 10.01 41.33
CA ARG A 296 -0.36 11.01 40.46
C ARG A 296 -1.34 11.91 39.72
N ASN A 297 -2.60 11.52 39.61
CA ASN A 297 -3.62 12.28 38.90
C ASN A 297 -4.99 12.12 39.57
N VAL A 298 -5.89 13.10 39.39
CA VAL A 298 -7.22 13.11 40.00
C VAL A 298 -8.28 12.75 38.95
N ILE A 299 -9.08 11.74 39.27
CA ILE A 299 -10.24 11.31 38.50
C ILE A 299 -11.45 12.05 39.05
N ARG A 300 -11.89 13.10 38.35
CA ARG A 300 -13.01 13.95 38.81
C ARG A 300 -14.39 13.33 38.61
N SER A 301 -14.51 12.34 37.75
CA SER A 301 -15.75 11.57 37.51
C SER A 301 -15.37 10.17 37.07
N SER A 302 -15.85 9.15 37.78
CA SER A 302 -15.76 7.76 37.34
C SER A 302 -17.17 7.25 37.02
N THR A 303 -17.30 6.45 35.96
CA THR A 303 -18.58 5.96 35.44
C THR A 303 -19.45 5.30 36.50
N VAL A 304 -18.83 4.65 37.50
CA VAL A 304 -19.54 3.98 38.60
C VAL A 304 -19.48 4.79 39.90
N GLY A 305 -18.51 5.70 40.07
CA GLY A 305 -18.35 6.47 41.31
C GLY A 305 -19.53 7.38 41.63
N HIS A 306 -20.30 7.82 40.63
CA HIS A 306 -21.52 8.59 40.88
C HIS A 306 -22.57 7.81 41.69
N TYR A 307 -22.61 6.47 41.59
CA TYR A 307 -23.47 5.60 42.41
C TYR A 307 -23.06 5.56 43.88
N PHE A 308 -21.82 5.94 44.20
CA PHE A 308 -21.19 5.69 45.50
C PHE A 308 -20.63 6.94 46.21
N THR A 309 -20.50 8.07 45.50
CA THR A 309 -19.90 9.32 45.98
C THR A 309 -20.85 10.17 46.83
N LYS A 310 -22.15 10.04 46.60
CA LYS A 310 -23.23 10.43 47.53
C LYS A 310 -23.90 9.11 47.93
N PRO A 311 -24.10 8.78 49.23
CA PRO A 311 -24.56 7.45 49.62
C PRO A 311 -26.01 7.21 49.21
N VAL A 312 -26.22 6.79 47.96
CA VAL A 312 -27.49 6.27 47.43
C VAL A 312 -27.61 4.76 47.69
N VAL A 313 -26.46 4.10 47.91
CA VAL A 313 -26.34 2.71 48.37
C VAL A 313 -25.76 2.66 49.80
N PRO A 314 -25.86 1.54 50.54
CA PRO A 314 -25.53 1.45 51.98
C PRO A 314 -24.04 1.49 52.32
N VAL A 315 -23.16 1.58 51.31
CA VAL A 315 -21.70 1.61 51.49
C VAL A 315 -21.08 2.77 50.72
N THR A 316 -19.99 3.31 51.26
CA THR A 316 -19.19 4.33 50.57
C THR A 316 -18.05 3.68 49.80
N THR A 317 -17.87 4.07 48.54
CA THR A 317 -16.67 3.72 47.77
C THR A 317 -16.21 4.87 46.88
N SER A 318 -14.90 4.92 46.61
CA SER A 318 -14.26 5.94 45.80
C SER A 318 -13.09 5.37 44.99
N GLU A 319 -12.86 5.94 43.81
CA GLU A 319 -11.75 5.62 42.91
C GLU A 319 -11.25 6.94 42.27
N ASN A 320 -10.94 7.92 43.11
CA ASN A 320 -10.87 9.33 42.70
C ASN A 320 -9.46 9.76 42.28
N THR A 321 -8.50 8.84 42.28
CA THR A 321 -7.13 9.14 41.83
C THR A 321 -6.55 7.98 41.03
N TYR A 322 -5.62 8.31 40.14
CA TYR A 322 -4.88 7.34 39.33
C TYR A 322 -3.38 7.38 39.69
N ALA A 323 -2.81 6.21 39.87
CA ALA A 323 -1.38 5.93 40.01
C ALA A 323 -0.89 5.20 38.75
N PHE A 324 0.22 4.45 38.79
CA PHE A 324 0.78 3.82 37.59
C PHE A 324 0.07 2.50 37.26
N GLY A 325 -1.00 2.58 36.47
CA GLY A 325 -1.79 1.40 36.07
C GLY A 325 -2.79 0.96 37.14
N TRP A 326 -3.03 1.81 38.15
CA TRP A 326 -3.93 1.54 39.28
C TRP A 326 -4.78 2.77 39.57
N LYS A 327 -6.04 2.57 39.91
CA LYS A 327 -6.85 3.57 40.61
C LYS A 327 -6.69 3.37 42.10
N ASN A 328 -6.71 4.48 42.84
CA ASN A 328 -6.76 4.46 44.30
C ASN A 328 -8.07 5.05 44.80
N GLY A 329 -8.46 4.59 45.98
CA GLY A 329 -9.53 5.18 46.77
C GLY A 329 -9.84 4.30 47.95
N PHE A 330 -11.12 4.19 48.29
CA PHE A 330 -11.57 3.48 49.47
C PHE A 330 -12.81 2.65 49.19
N TYR A 331 -12.96 1.51 49.84
CA TYR A 331 -14.19 0.74 49.91
C TYR A 331 -14.49 0.44 51.39
N ARG A 332 -15.66 0.86 51.91
CA ARG A 332 -16.00 0.79 53.34
C ARG A 332 -14.92 1.39 54.27
N GLY A 333 -14.24 2.43 53.81
CA GLY A 333 -13.14 3.08 54.55
C GLY A 333 -11.78 2.37 54.44
N TYR A 334 -11.72 1.15 53.91
CA TYR A 334 -10.45 0.46 53.63
C TYR A 334 -9.83 0.99 52.33
N ARG A 335 -8.54 1.27 52.35
CA ARG A 335 -7.80 1.73 51.17
C ARG A 335 -7.73 0.62 50.13
N ILE A 336 -8.05 0.95 48.88
CA ILE A 336 -8.02 0.01 47.77
C ILE A 336 -7.05 0.44 46.66
N LEU A 337 -6.44 -0.55 46.01
CA LEU A 337 -5.84 -0.44 44.68
C LEU A 337 -6.72 -1.23 43.73
N ARG A 338 -7.23 -0.58 42.69
CA ARG A 338 -8.20 -1.22 41.80
C ARG A 338 -7.95 -0.85 40.35
N HIS A 339 -8.20 -1.77 39.43
CA HIS A 339 -8.27 -1.43 38.01
C HIS A 339 -9.31 -2.33 37.33
N SER A 340 -10.01 -1.80 36.33
CA SER A 340 -10.94 -2.58 35.52
C SER A 340 -10.40 -2.77 34.10
N GLY A 341 -10.85 -3.82 33.43
CA GLY A 341 -10.50 -4.11 32.05
C GLY A 341 -11.75 -4.36 31.23
N THR A 342 -11.81 -3.78 30.04
CA THR A 342 -12.80 -4.11 29.01
C THR A 342 -12.13 -4.04 27.64
N THR A 343 -12.33 -5.07 26.83
CA THR A 343 -11.97 -5.14 25.41
C THR A 343 -13.08 -5.91 24.69
N PHE A 344 -12.96 -6.11 23.38
CA PHE A 344 -13.95 -6.89 22.64
C PHE A 344 -14.13 -8.29 23.23
N GLY A 345 -15.29 -8.52 23.85
CA GLY A 345 -15.72 -9.81 24.35
C GLY A 345 -15.17 -10.24 25.71
N TYR A 346 -14.33 -9.42 26.37
CA TYR A 346 -13.80 -9.71 27.70
C TYR A 346 -13.92 -8.52 28.64
N SER A 347 -14.23 -8.82 29.90
CA SER A 347 -14.26 -7.87 31.00
C SER A 347 -13.57 -8.42 32.23
N SER A 348 -12.89 -7.57 32.99
CA SER A 348 -12.17 -7.96 34.20
C SER A 348 -12.15 -6.84 35.24
N LEU A 349 -11.94 -7.22 36.50
CA LEU A 349 -11.77 -6.32 37.64
C LEU A 349 -10.79 -6.95 38.62
N LEU A 350 -9.84 -6.15 39.10
CA LEU A 350 -8.90 -6.54 40.14
C LEU A 350 -8.92 -5.47 41.24
N THR A 351 -9.07 -5.90 42.49
CA THR A 351 -8.98 -5.06 43.68
C THR A 351 -8.01 -5.68 44.68
N LEU A 352 -7.14 -4.86 45.25
CA LEU A 352 -6.33 -5.19 46.40
C LEU A 352 -6.74 -4.28 47.57
N ILE A 353 -6.82 -4.85 48.77
CA ILE A 353 -7.00 -4.16 50.04
C ILE A 353 -5.72 -4.41 50.85
N PRO A 354 -4.65 -3.62 50.62
CA PRO A 354 -3.32 -3.97 51.11
C PRO A 354 -3.24 -4.06 52.63
N ASP A 355 -3.94 -3.15 53.33
CA ASP A 355 -3.92 -3.07 54.80
C ASP A 355 -4.57 -4.30 55.46
N MET A 356 -5.38 -5.04 54.71
CA MET A 356 -6.06 -6.27 55.15
C MET A 356 -5.47 -7.54 54.52
N ASN A 357 -4.42 -7.40 53.69
CA ASN A 357 -3.82 -8.48 52.90
C ASN A 357 -4.86 -9.30 52.11
N ILE A 358 -5.81 -8.61 51.46
CA ILE A 358 -6.89 -9.19 50.64
C ILE A 358 -6.73 -8.78 49.19
N GLY A 359 -7.02 -9.70 48.28
CA GLY A 359 -7.16 -9.42 46.85
C GLY A 359 -8.36 -10.16 46.26
N VAL A 360 -9.10 -9.50 45.36
CA VAL A 360 -10.24 -10.06 44.64
C VAL A 360 -10.06 -9.81 43.15
N PHE A 361 -10.15 -10.85 42.35
CA PHE A 361 -10.07 -10.81 40.89
C PHE A 361 -11.31 -11.45 40.27
N ILE A 362 -11.85 -10.80 39.24
CA ILE A 362 -12.96 -11.29 38.43
C ILE A 362 -12.61 -11.12 36.95
N THR A 363 -12.90 -12.12 36.13
CA THR A 363 -12.88 -12.02 34.67
C THR A 363 -14.06 -12.74 34.06
N MET A 364 -14.57 -12.25 32.93
CA MET A 364 -15.76 -12.79 32.27
C MET A 364 -15.75 -12.56 30.76
N THR A 365 -16.55 -13.35 30.05
CA THR A 365 -16.91 -13.15 28.65
C THR A 365 -18.30 -12.53 28.54
N GLY A 366 -18.62 -11.90 27.40
CA GLY A 366 -19.92 -11.26 27.23
C GLY A 366 -19.92 -9.78 27.60
N SER A 367 -21.11 -9.17 27.54
CA SER A 367 -21.30 -7.75 27.76
C SER A 367 -21.59 -7.43 29.23
N ASP A 368 -20.82 -6.49 29.79
CA ASP A 368 -21.00 -5.95 31.14
C ASP A 368 -21.25 -4.43 31.06
N HIS A 369 -22.52 -4.06 30.90
CA HIS A 369 -22.92 -2.66 30.71
C HIS A 369 -22.58 -1.83 31.96
N ASP A 370 -21.96 -0.67 31.74
CA ASP A 370 -21.50 0.27 32.77
C ASP A 370 -20.64 -0.35 33.88
N TYR A 371 -20.01 -1.50 33.61
CA TYR A 371 -19.14 -2.20 34.57
C TYR A 371 -19.87 -2.70 35.83
N ILE A 372 -21.20 -2.73 35.80
CA ILE A 372 -22.02 -2.90 37.00
C ILE A 372 -21.84 -4.29 37.59
N PHE A 373 -22.01 -5.33 36.78
CA PHE A 373 -22.13 -6.69 37.31
C PHE A 373 -20.83 -7.13 37.97
N ARG A 374 -19.68 -6.91 37.32
CA ARG A 374 -18.38 -7.25 37.90
C ARG A 374 -18.08 -6.47 39.17
N THR A 375 -18.52 -5.21 39.25
CA THR A 375 -18.26 -4.35 40.42
C THR A 375 -19.08 -4.79 41.63
N VAL A 376 -20.37 -5.09 41.45
CA VAL A 376 -21.22 -5.53 42.57
C VAL A 376 -20.82 -6.92 43.06
N LEU A 377 -20.46 -7.83 42.15
CA LEU A 377 -19.96 -9.16 42.52
C LEU A 377 -18.64 -9.07 43.28
N GLU A 378 -17.71 -8.23 42.82
CA GLU A 378 -16.45 -8.00 43.51
C GLU A 378 -16.65 -7.36 44.89
N ASN A 379 -17.54 -6.38 45.03
CA ASN A 379 -17.86 -5.77 46.32
C ASN A 379 -18.45 -6.79 47.31
N TYR A 380 -19.31 -7.71 46.84
CA TYR A 380 -19.82 -8.82 47.66
C TYR A 380 -18.68 -9.73 48.14
N LEU A 381 -17.78 -10.13 47.25
CA LEU A 381 -16.64 -10.97 47.60
C LEU A 381 -15.65 -10.26 48.53
N ALA A 382 -15.47 -8.94 48.36
CA ALA A 382 -14.67 -8.11 49.25
C ALA A 382 -15.28 -8.03 50.66
N ASP A 383 -16.59 -7.82 50.79
CA ASP A 383 -17.29 -7.82 52.09
C ASP A 383 -17.10 -9.16 52.81
N MET A 384 -17.34 -10.26 52.11
CA MET A 384 -17.14 -11.61 52.66
C MET A 384 -15.69 -11.83 53.10
N ALA A 385 -14.71 -11.40 52.28
CA ALA A 385 -13.30 -11.54 52.61
C ALA A 385 -12.86 -10.66 53.79
N LEU A 386 -13.48 -9.50 53.98
CA LEU A 386 -13.27 -8.61 55.13
C LEU A 386 -13.93 -9.17 56.40
N GLY A 387 -14.94 -10.04 56.27
CA GLY A 387 -15.79 -10.48 57.39
C GLY A 387 -16.89 -9.47 57.73
N GLU A 388 -17.22 -8.58 56.78
CA GLU A 388 -18.31 -7.61 56.89
C GLU A 388 -19.62 -8.26 56.46
N THR A 389 -20.75 -7.80 56.99
CA THR A 389 -22.06 -8.20 56.48
C THR A 389 -22.26 -7.64 55.07
N PRO A 390 -22.42 -8.49 54.03
CA PRO A 390 -22.60 -8.01 52.67
C PRO A 390 -23.89 -7.21 52.53
N TRP A 391 -23.81 -6.05 51.88
CA TRP A 391 -25.00 -5.25 51.53
C TRP A 391 -25.67 -5.75 50.24
N LEU A 392 -25.04 -6.71 49.55
CA LEU A 392 -25.50 -7.35 48.33
C LEU A 392 -25.77 -8.83 48.57
N ASN A 393 -26.71 -9.39 47.80
CA ASN A 393 -26.95 -10.81 47.67
C ASN A 393 -27.24 -11.14 46.19
N ALA A 394 -27.48 -12.41 45.87
CA ALA A 394 -27.73 -12.83 44.49
C ALA A 394 -28.86 -12.01 43.84
N THR A 395 -30.00 -11.85 44.52
CA THR A 395 -31.15 -11.11 44.02
C THR A 395 -30.83 -9.64 43.75
N THR A 396 -30.23 -8.94 44.71
CA THR A 396 -29.92 -7.50 44.54
C THR A 396 -28.83 -7.25 43.51
N MET A 397 -27.91 -8.20 43.29
CA MET A 397 -26.95 -8.14 42.17
C MET A 397 -27.61 -8.30 40.80
N CYS A 398 -28.67 -9.11 40.71
CA CYS A 398 -29.45 -9.28 39.49
C CYS A 398 -30.29 -8.04 39.15
N THR A 399 -30.86 -7.38 40.16
CA THR A 399 -31.73 -6.21 39.98
C THR A 399 -30.99 -4.86 40.03
N PHE A 400 -29.69 -4.85 40.38
CA PHE A 400 -28.92 -3.61 40.52
C PHE A 400 -29.06 -2.71 39.26
N PRO A 401 -29.34 -1.40 39.42
CA PRO A 401 -29.23 -0.61 40.65
C PRO A 401 -30.47 -0.57 41.56
N GLU A 402 -31.52 -1.34 41.28
CA GLU A 402 -32.69 -1.43 42.16
C GLU A 402 -32.36 -2.24 43.44
N PRO A 403 -32.89 -1.85 44.61
CA PRO A 403 -33.89 -0.79 44.83
C PRO A 403 -33.31 0.62 45.02
N TRP A 404 -31.98 0.77 45.01
CA TRP A 404 -31.33 2.02 45.40
C TRP A 404 -31.49 3.14 44.38
N MET A 405 -31.54 2.82 43.08
CA MET A 405 -31.72 3.81 42.02
C MET A 405 -32.57 3.25 40.87
N ARG A 406 -33.22 4.16 40.14
CA ARG A 406 -33.94 3.80 38.91
C ARG A 406 -32.96 3.49 37.79
N LYS A 407 -33.24 2.42 37.05
CA LYS A 407 -32.47 2.05 35.86
C LYS A 407 -32.63 3.14 34.79
N HIS A 408 -31.53 3.68 34.27
CA HIS A 408 -31.57 4.48 33.06
C HIS A 408 -31.74 3.55 31.86
N VAL A 409 -32.84 3.73 31.11
CA VAL A 409 -33.07 3.01 29.86
C VAL A 409 -32.32 3.76 28.77
N THR A 410 -31.22 3.18 28.30
CA THR A 410 -30.53 3.64 27.09
C THR A 410 -31.33 3.23 25.87
N THR A 411 -31.78 4.19 25.07
CA THR A 411 -32.49 3.93 23.82
C THR A 411 -31.52 3.43 22.75
N HIS A 412 -31.71 2.21 22.27
CA HIS A 412 -31.06 1.73 21.06
C HIS A 412 -31.61 2.50 19.86
N HIS A 413 -30.72 3.07 19.04
CA HIS A 413 -31.09 3.73 17.80
C HIS A 413 -30.71 2.81 16.64
N SER A 414 -31.70 2.42 15.84
CA SER A 414 -31.49 1.68 14.60
C SER A 414 -31.04 2.61 13.47
N ILE A 415 -30.18 2.11 12.58
CA ILE A 415 -29.77 2.82 11.37
C ILE A 415 -30.90 2.76 10.34
N VAL A 416 -31.36 3.91 9.87
CA VAL A 416 -32.33 4.00 8.77
C VAL A 416 -31.61 3.75 7.45
N LYS A 417 -31.99 2.67 6.73
CA LYS A 417 -31.25 2.21 5.52
C LYS A 417 -31.75 2.76 4.19
N ASN A 418 -32.94 3.38 4.16
CA ASN A 418 -33.66 3.69 2.93
C ASN A 418 -33.66 5.18 2.57
N LEU A 419 -32.69 5.95 3.06
CA LEU A 419 -32.56 7.38 2.72
C LEU A 419 -31.76 7.56 1.41
N PRO A 420 -32.18 8.46 0.51
CA PRO A 420 -31.47 8.70 -0.74
C PRO A 420 -30.14 9.43 -0.50
N LEU A 421 -29.18 9.22 -1.40
CA LEU A 421 -27.95 10.00 -1.42
C LEU A 421 -28.23 11.45 -1.85
N HIS A 422 -27.56 12.40 -1.20
CA HIS A 422 -27.63 13.82 -1.56
C HIS A 422 -26.84 14.15 -2.84
N ARG A 423 -25.91 13.27 -3.26
CA ARG A 423 -25.00 13.45 -4.41
C ARG A 423 -24.77 12.10 -5.10
N SER A 424 -24.16 12.12 -6.28
CA SER A 424 -23.72 10.89 -6.93
C SER A 424 -22.70 10.13 -6.06
N VAL A 425 -22.74 8.80 -6.09
CA VAL A 425 -21.76 7.94 -5.41
C VAL A 425 -20.32 8.33 -5.74
N SER A 426 -20.03 8.67 -7.00
CA SER A 426 -18.72 9.12 -7.46
C SER A 426 -18.18 10.36 -6.74
N SER A 427 -19.06 11.19 -6.17
CA SER A 427 -18.62 12.38 -5.40
C SER A 427 -17.88 11.97 -4.12
N TYR A 428 -18.34 10.90 -3.46
CA TYR A 428 -17.82 10.42 -2.17
C TYR A 428 -16.66 9.44 -2.33
N VAL A 429 -16.61 8.68 -3.42
CA VAL A 429 -15.57 7.67 -3.69
C VAL A 429 -14.18 8.31 -3.73
N GLY A 430 -13.21 7.64 -3.13
CA GLY A 430 -11.81 8.06 -3.13
C GLY A 430 -10.99 7.52 -1.96
N THR A 431 -9.70 7.83 -1.98
CA THR A 431 -8.80 7.61 -0.85
C THR A 431 -8.65 8.91 -0.07
N TYR A 432 -8.80 8.83 1.24
CA TYR A 432 -8.65 9.92 2.19
C TYR A 432 -7.54 9.57 3.17
N HIS A 433 -6.71 10.54 3.55
CA HIS A 433 -5.55 10.34 4.42
C HIS A 433 -5.59 11.21 5.66
N ASN A 434 -5.15 10.65 6.77
CA ASN A 434 -4.85 11.37 8.00
C ASN A 434 -3.50 10.89 8.54
N ASP A 435 -2.60 11.81 8.89
CA ASP A 435 -1.23 11.44 9.27
C ASP A 435 -1.13 10.55 10.52
N ALA A 436 -2.12 10.61 11.44
CA ALA A 436 -2.20 9.71 12.58
C ALA A 436 -2.86 8.36 12.21
N TYR A 437 -4.03 8.42 11.57
CA TYR A 437 -4.89 7.26 11.36
C TYR A 437 -4.57 6.46 10.09
N GLY A 438 -3.73 6.98 9.20
CA GLY A 438 -3.44 6.39 7.90
C GLY A 438 -4.53 6.64 6.87
N ASN A 439 -4.76 5.67 5.98
CA ASN A 439 -5.71 5.79 4.88
C ASN A 439 -7.11 5.29 5.24
N LEU A 440 -8.10 6.02 4.76
CA LEU A 440 -9.52 5.69 4.74
C LEU A 440 -9.97 5.60 3.28
N TYR A 441 -10.63 4.51 2.92
CA TYR A 441 -11.10 4.26 1.56
C TYR A 441 -12.62 4.30 1.52
N ILE A 442 -13.18 5.09 0.59
CA ILE A 442 -14.61 5.08 0.25
C ILE A 442 -14.76 4.48 -1.14
N HIS A 443 -15.57 3.44 -1.26
CA HIS A 443 -15.86 2.78 -2.54
C HIS A 443 -17.35 2.51 -2.71
N ALA A 444 -17.80 2.42 -3.96
CA ALA A 444 -19.14 1.95 -4.27
C ALA A 444 -19.25 0.44 -3.96
N SER A 445 -20.39 -0.01 -3.44
CA SER A 445 -20.67 -1.43 -3.29
C SER A 445 -20.71 -2.11 -4.67
N ARG A 446 -20.20 -3.34 -4.75
CA ARG A 446 -20.16 -4.12 -5.99
C ARG A 446 -21.52 -4.68 -6.40
N THR A 447 -22.43 -4.83 -5.44
CA THR A 447 -23.76 -5.42 -5.62
C THR A 447 -24.85 -4.37 -5.76
N ASP A 448 -24.68 -3.24 -5.08
CA ASP A 448 -25.56 -2.08 -5.19
C ASP A 448 -24.70 -0.83 -5.44
N HIS A 449 -24.63 -0.39 -6.69
CA HIS A 449 -23.84 0.78 -7.08
C HIS A 449 -24.33 2.10 -6.47
N GLN A 450 -25.44 2.11 -5.71
CA GLN A 450 -25.93 3.26 -4.95
C GLN A 450 -25.55 3.21 -3.45
N GLN A 451 -24.89 2.16 -2.98
CA GLN A 451 -24.41 2.05 -1.60
C GLN A 451 -22.92 2.37 -1.49
N LEU A 452 -22.54 3.15 -0.48
CA LEU A 452 -21.14 3.47 -0.16
C LEU A 452 -20.61 2.52 0.91
N LYS A 453 -19.34 2.13 0.78
CA LYS A 453 -18.60 1.37 1.78
C LYS A 453 -17.37 2.14 2.22
N MET A 454 -17.10 2.10 3.51
CA MET A 454 -15.92 2.71 4.14
C MET A 454 -15.01 1.65 4.71
N GLN A 455 -13.71 1.75 4.44
CA GLN A 455 -12.69 0.87 4.98
C GLN A 455 -11.57 1.68 5.63
N VAL A 456 -11.17 1.28 6.84
CA VAL A 456 -9.97 1.77 7.54
C VAL A 456 -9.23 0.57 8.10
N GLY A 457 -8.11 0.20 7.48
CA GLY A 457 -7.35 -1.00 7.81
C GLY A 457 -8.24 -2.26 7.84
N ILE A 458 -8.39 -2.90 9.01
CA ILE A 458 -9.24 -4.09 9.18
C ILE A 458 -10.74 -3.77 9.42
N GLY A 459 -11.09 -2.51 9.63
CA GLY A 459 -12.48 -2.09 9.88
C GLY A 459 -13.22 -1.77 8.58
N ASN A 460 -14.45 -2.28 8.45
CA ASN A 460 -15.32 -2.07 7.30
C ASN A 460 -16.72 -1.64 7.76
N TRP A 461 -17.32 -0.71 7.02
CA TRP A 461 -18.69 -0.23 7.28
C TRP A 461 -19.46 -0.02 5.98
N ASN A 462 -20.73 -0.42 5.99
CA ASN A 462 -21.72 0.02 5.01
C ASN A 462 -22.24 1.40 5.43
N LEU A 463 -22.08 2.42 4.58
CA LEU A 463 -22.54 3.77 4.87
C LEU A 463 -23.97 3.97 4.38
N TYR A 464 -24.85 4.40 5.28
CA TYR A 464 -26.22 4.79 4.99
C TYR A 464 -26.40 6.30 5.19
N PRO A 465 -27.00 7.01 4.23
CA PRO A 465 -27.23 8.45 4.36
C PRO A 465 -28.07 8.76 5.60
N SER A 466 -27.79 9.90 6.23
CA SER A 466 -28.60 10.46 7.30
C SER A 466 -29.54 11.54 6.75
N GLN A 467 -30.41 12.10 7.61
CA GLN A 467 -31.27 13.23 7.24
C GLN A 467 -30.48 14.52 6.96
N THR A 468 -29.25 14.63 7.47
CA THR A 468 -28.37 15.77 7.20
C THR A 468 -27.57 15.50 5.92
N ALA A 469 -27.52 16.49 5.04
CA ALA A 469 -26.80 16.38 3.77
C ALA A 469 -25.33 16.02 3.99
N ASP A 470 -24.80 15.11 3.16
CA ASP A 470 -23.41 14.65 3.20
C ASP A 470 -22.99 13.97 4.54
N HIS A 471 -23.96 13.61 5.39
CA HIS A 471 -23.73 12.89 6.64
C HIS A 471 -24.26 11.45 6.56
N PHE A 472 -23.55 10.51 7.17
CA PHE A 472 -23.82 9.07 7.09
C PHE A 472 -23.74 8.38 8.45
N ASN A 473 -24.46 7.27 8.58
CA ASN A 473 -24.25 6.27 9.63
C ASN A 473 -23.58 5.04 9.01
N GLY A 474 -22.61 4.46 9.70
CA GLY A 474 -21.89 3.27 9.24
C GLY A 474 -22.34 2.04 9.99
N GLU A 475 -22.92 1.06 9.31
CA GLU A 475 -23.18 -0.28 9.87
C GLU A 475 -21.90 -1.11 9.74
N GLY A 476 -21.40 -1.70 10.84
CA GLY A 476 -20.20 -2.52 10.80
C GLY A 476 -20.33 -3.73 9.86
N GLU A 477 -19.25 -4.09 9.16
CA GLU A 477 -19.16 -5.26 8.27
C GLU A 477 -17.92 -6.11 8.62
N GLY A 478 -17.94 -7.39 8.23
CA GLY A 478 -16.82 -8.30 8.40
C GLY A 478 -16.46 -8.50 9.88
N THR A 479 -15.23 -8.16 10.26
CA THR A 479 -14.74 -8.29 11.65
C THR A 479 -15.47 -7.39 12.64
N LEU A 480 -16.18 -6.36 12.17
CA LEU A 480 -16.94 -5.42 13.00
C LEU A 480 -18.46 -5.62 12.89
N TYR A 481 -18.92 -6.60 12.11
CA TYR A 481 -20.34 -6.86 11.89
C TYR A 481 -21.07 -7.12 13.20
N LYS A 482 -22.10 -6.32 13.50
CA LYS A 482 -22.88 -6.37 14.75
C LYS A 482 -22.07 -6.10 16.03
N ILE A 483 -20.81 -5.70 15.89
CA ILE A 483 -19.92 -5.35 17.01
C ILE A 483 -19.83 -3.83 17.16
N ARG A 484 -19.67 -3.10 16.04
CA ARG A 484 -19.45 -1.65 16.11
C ARG A 484 -19.95 -0.88 14.88
N ASP A 485 -21.02 -0.13 15.12
CA ASP A 485 -21.51 0.89 14.20
C ASP A 485 -20.85 2.26 14.45
N LEU A 486 -20.89 3.09 13.41
CA LEU A 486 -20.47 4.49 13.42
C LEU A 486 -21.67 5.40 13.21
N ARG A 487 -21.60 6.57 13.85
CA ARG A 487 -22.61 7.62 13.68
C ARG A 487 -21.96 8.88 13.15
N ASN A 488 -22.72 9.61 12.36
CA ASN A 488 -22.39 10.96 11.93
C ASN A 488 -21.03 11.08 11.22
N VAL A 489 -20.74 10.17 10.28
CA VAL A 489 -19.61 10.31 9.35
C VAL A 489 -19.93 11.47 8.41
N GLN A 490 -19.09 12.50 8.36
CA GLN A 490 -19.40 13.77 7.69
C GLN A 490 -18.45 13.98 6.51
N PHE A 491 -18.99 14.23 5.33
CA PHE A 491 -18.19 14.61 4.17
C PHE A 491 -18.20 16.12 4.00
N HIS A 492 -17.01 16.70 3.88
CA HIS A 492 -16.80 18.14 3.78
C HIS A 492 -16.41 18.52 2.35
N MET A 493 -17.09 19.55 1.84
CA MET A 493 -16.83 20.12 0.52
C MET A 493 -15.59 21.03 0.55
N ASP A 494 -14.95 21.20 -0.60
CA ASP A 494 -13.95 22.25 -0.80
C ASP A 494 -14.54 23.66 -0.62
N SER A 495 -13.66 24.66 -0.51
CA SER A 495 -14.06 26.07 -0.34
C SER A 495 -14.93 26.64 -1.47
N GLN A 496 -14.95 26.00 -2.64
CA GLN A 496 -15.77 26.39 -3.79
C GLN A 496 -17.09 25.59 -3.88
N HIS A 497 -17.35 24.72 -2.91
CA HIS A 497 -18.46 23.76 -2.89
C HIS A 497 -18.55 22.89 -4.14
N SER A 498 -17.42 22.63 -4.80
CA SER A 498 -17.39 21.92 -6.10
C SER A 498 -17.17 20.41 -5.96
N SER A 499 -16.44 19.98 -4.93
CA SER A 499 -16.11 18.57 -4.70
C SER A 499 -15.93 18.26 -3.21
N ILE A 500 -16.07 16.99 -2.83
CA ILE A 500 -15.73 16.53 -1.47
C ILE A 500 -14.21 16.48 -1.35
N HIS A 501 -13.67 17.23 -0.39
CA HIS A 501 -12.23 17.32 -0.11
C HIS A 501 -11.82 16.52 1.14
N SER A 502 -12.72 16.27 2.07
CA SER A 502 -12.38 15.51 3.28
C SER A 502 -13.56 14.76 3.89
N VAL A 503 -13.27 13.80 4.75
CA VAL A 503 -14.25 13.08 5.57
C VAL A 503 -13.84 13.14 7.04
N GLU A 504 -14.77 13.53 7.91
CA GLU A 504 -14.61 13.56 9.36
C GLU A 504 -15.35 12.37 9.97
N VAL A 505 -14.71 11.68 10.92
CA VAL A 505 -15.26 10.46 11.54
C VAL A 505 -15.36 10.60 13.06
N PRO A 506 -16.38 11.30 13.60
CA PRO A 506 -16.56 11.50 15.05
C PRO A 506 -16.64 10.20 15.86
N GLY A 507 -17.10 9.11 15.25
CA GLY A 507 -17.14 7.80 15.90
C GLY A 507 -15.76 7.22 16.26
N PHE A 508 -14.67 7.76 15.71
CA PHE A 508 -13.29 7.37 16.04
C PHE A 508 -12.70 8.12 17.24
N GLU A 509 -13.10 9.37 17.45
CA GLU A 509 -12.77 10.19 18.61
C GLU A 509 -13.77 11.35 18.70
N SER A 510 -14.54 11.44 19.78
CA SER A 510 -15.66 12.39 19.85
C SER A 510 -15.23 13.82 20.19
N HIS A 511 -14.10 14.00 20.88
CA HIS A 511 -13.65 15.33 21.32
C HIS A 511 -12.87 16.06 20.24
N VAL A 512 -12.08 15.31 19.46
CA VAL A 512 -11.33 15.79 18.30
C VAL A 512 -11.48 14.77 17.19
N PRO A 513 -12.60 14.79 16.46
CA PRO A 513 -12.82 13.88 15.34
C PRO A 513 -11.67 13.92 14.33
N PRO A 514 -11.14 12.75 13.89
CA PRO A 514 -10.15 12.72 12.84
C PRO A 514 -10.78 13.14 11.51
N VAL A 515 -10.10 14.06 10.83
CA VAL A 515 -10.43 14.49 9.47
C VAL A 515 -9.43 13.86 8.51
N PHE A 516 -9.93 13.15 7.52
CA PHE A 516 -9.14 12.54 6.46
C PHE A 516 -9.29 13.37 5.18
N THR A 517 -8.18 13.81 4.61
CA THR A 517 -8.15 14.64 3.40
C THR A 517 -8.05 13.77 2.16
N LYS A 518 -8.85 14.02 1.13
CA LYS A 518 -8.87 13.26 -0.11
C LYS A 518 -7.51 13.42 -0.83
N THR A 519 -6.75 12.34 -0.97
CA THR A 519 -5.36 12.39 -1.47
C THR A 519 -5.23 12.14 -2.96
N THR A 520 -6.16 11.38 -3.56
CA THR A 520 -6.24 11.12 -5.01
C THR A 520 -7.62 10.56 -5.34
N SER A 521 -8.22 10.94 -6.48
CA SER A 521 -9.37 10.20 -7.04
C SER A 521 -8.94 8.77 -7.40
N ASP A 522 -9.88 7.83 -7.40
CA ASP A 522 -9.56 6.43 -7.64
C ASP A 522 -9.26 6.22 -9.13
N ILE A 523 -7.97 6.20 -9.50
CA ILE A 523 -7.50 5.94 -10.88
C ILE A 523 -8.07 4.62 -11.42
N SER A 524 -8.54 3.70 -10.56
CA SER A 524 -9.24 2.47 -10.95
C SER A 524 -10.48 2.73 -11.82
N GLY A 525 -11.19 3.85 -11.61
CA GLY A 525 -12.35 4.24 -12.43
C GLY A 525 -12.02 4.49 -13.89
N VAL A 526 -10.79 4.96 -14.17
CA VAL A 526 -10.30 5.20 -15.54
C VAL A 526 -10.23 3.90 -16.35
N LEU A 527 -9.88 2.78 -15.72
CA LEU A 527 -9.84 1.48 -16.42
C LEU A 527 -11.23 0.94 -16.76
N GLN A 528 -12.27 1.32 -16.01
CA GLN A 528 -13.64 0.84 -16.26
C GLN A 528 -14.23 1.41 -17.54
N CYS A 529 -13.92 2.68 -17.86
CA CYS A 529 -14.43 3.33 -19.07
C CYS A 529 -13.51 3.18 -20.30
N HIS A 530 -12.30 2.64 -20.12
CA HIS A 530 -11.35 2.34 -21.20
C HIS A 530 -11.04 0.83 -21.23
N PRO A 531 -12.00 -0.03 -21.63
CA PRO A 531 -11.87 -1.49 -21.56
C PRO A 531 -10.80 -2.08 -22.50
N THR A 532 -10.28 -1.26 -23.41
CA THR A 532 -9.14 -1.58 -24.28
C THR A 532 -7.79 -1.44 -23.59
N THR A 533 -7.78 -0.98 -22.33
CA THR A 533 -6.58 -0.78 -21.50
C THR A 533 -6.59 -1.75 -20.31
N PRO A 534 -6.08 -2.98 -20.44
CA PRO A 534 -6.26 -4.00 -19.41
C PRO A 534 -5.45 -3.75 -18.15
N GLY A 535 -4.27 -3.14 -18.26
CA GLY A 535 -3.35 -2.94 -17.16
C GLY A 535 -2.64 -1.59 -17.21
N LEU A 536 -2.34 -1.02 -16.04
CA LEU A 536 -1.74 0.30 -15.88
C LEU A 536 -0.75 0.29 -14.69
N ALA A 537 0.43 0.87 -14.90
CA ALA A 537 1.42 1.19 -13.89
C ALA A 537 1.50 2.71 -13.70
N VAL A 538 1.49 3.18 -12.46
CA VAL A 538 1.57 4.60 -12.10
C VAL A 538 2.61 4.83 -11.00
N SER A 539 3.44 5.84 -11.21
CA SER A 539 4.42 6.33 -10.24
C SER A 539 4.34 7.84 -10.14
N VAL A 540 4.30 8.36 -8.92
CA VAL A 540 4.39 9.80 -8.61
C VAL A 540 5.38 9.99 -7.47
N VAL A 541 6.37 10.86 -7.67
CA VAL A 541 7.35 11.27 -6.65
C VAL A 541 7.29 12.77 -6.45
N LYS A 542 7.48 13.22 -5.21
CA LYS A 542 7.57 14.65 -4.85
C LYS A 542 8.47 14.84 -3.63
N GLY A 543 9.37 15.82 -3.65
CA GLY A 543 10.16 16.16 -2.45
C GLY A 543 11.11 15.04 -2.03
N GLY A 544 11.60 14.22 -2.96
CA GLY A 544 12.36 12.99 -2.64
C GLY A 544 11.53 11.83 -2.05
N HIS A 545 10.20 11.94 -2.00
CA HIS A 545 9.32 10.90 -1.48
C HIS A 545 8.47 10.27 -2.59
N VAL A 546 8.13 8.99 -2.44
CA VAL A 546 7.17 8.30 -3.30
C VAL A 546 5.75 8.62 -2.81
N LEU A 547 5.00 9.38 -3.60
CA LEU A 547 3.58 9.66 -3.34
C LEU A 547 2.68 8.51 -3.81
N LEU A 548 3.03 7.89 -4.93
CA LEU A 548 2.30 6.77 -5.52
C LEU A 548 3.25 5.83 -6.25
N SER A 549 3.08 4.52 -6.06
CA SER A 549 3.76 3.47 -6.83
C SER A 549 2.87 2.25 -6.86
N ARG A 550 2.07 2.11 -7.92
CA ARG A 550 0.98 1.12 -7.95
C ARG A 550 0.71 0.59 -9.35
N GLY A 551 0.27 -0.67 -9.39
CA GLY A 551 -0.33 -1.32 -10.55
C GLY A 551 -1.85 -1.38 -10.42
N TYR A 552 -2.55 -1.20 -11.54
CA TYR A 552 -4.00 -1.26 -11.67
C TYR A 552 -4.38 -2.19 -12.81
N GLY A 553 -5.53 -2.86 -12.68
CA GLY A 553 -6.04 -3.79 -13.68
C GLY A 553 -5.28 -5.11 -13.75
N MET A 554 -5.35 -5.74 -14.91
CA MET A 554 -4.82 -7.08 -15.18
C MET A 554 -3.58 -7.01 -16.06
N ARG A 555 -2.53 -7.71 -15.65
CA ARG A 555 -1.32 -7.88 -16.47
C ARG A 555 -1.57 -8.81 -17.65
N ASN A 556 -2.56 -9.69 -17.58
CA ASN A 556 -2.96 -10.59 -18.67
C ASN A 556 -4.47 -10.87 -18.58
N LYS A 557 -5.20 -10.60 -19.68
CA LYS A 557 -6.65 -10.78 -19.78
C LYS A 557 -7.09 -12.24 -19.70
N THR A 558 -6.23 -13.19 -20.10
CA THR A 558 -6.56 -14.61 -20.10
C THR A 558 -6.39 -15.21 -18.71
N THR A 559 -5.26 -14.93 -18.05
CA THR A 559 -4.99 -15.45 -16.69
C THR A 559 -5.60 -14.62 -15.57
N GLN A 560 -6.10 -13.41 -15.88
CA GLN A 560 -6.70 -12.46 -14.92
C GLN A 560 -5.76 -12.02 -13.80
N GLU A 561 -4.45 -12.21 -13.98
CA GLU A 561 -3.46 -11.85 -12.98
C GLU A 561 -3.34 -10.32 -12.84
N PRO A 562 -3.17 -9.77 -11.63
CA PRO A 562 -3.13 -8.33 -11.41
C PRO A 562 -1.80 -7.70 -11.87
N VAL A 563 -1.86 -6.42 -12.24
CA VAL A 563 -0.67 -5.57 -12.31
C VAL A 563 -0.23 -5.21 -10.89
N THR A 564 1.04 -5.45 -10.55
CA THR A 564 1.66 -4.99 -9.30
C THR A 564 2.60 -3.82 -9.58
N ASN A 565 3.07 -3.13 -8.54
CA ASN A 565 4.08 -2.07 -8.68
C ASN A 565 5.43 -2.57 -9.26
N THR A 566 5.70 -3.88 -9.18
CA THR A 566 6.87 -4.56 -9.77
C THR A 566 6.61 -5.18 -11.14
N THR A 567 5.39 -5.10 -11.70
CA THR A 567 5.10 -5.65 -13.03
C THR A 567 5.85 -4.85 -14.11
N LEU A 568 6.49 -5.54 -15.05
CA LEU A 568 7.27 -4.95 -16.13
C LEU A 568 6.40 -4.58 -17.33
N PHE A 569 6.62 -3.36 -17.82
CA PHE A 569 6.05 -2.83 -19.05
C PHE A 569 7.19 -2.48 -20.02
N ALA A 570 6.97 -2.71 -21.31
CA ALA A 570 7.86 -2.19 -22.34
C ALA A 570 7.68 -0.67 -22.43
N LEU A 571 8.76 0.09 -22.20
CA LEU A 571 8.68 1.54 -22.08
C LEU A 571 8.60 2.26 -23.43
N GLY A 572 8.79 1.53 -24.53
CA GLY A 572 8.93 2.10 -25.85
C GLY A 572 10.02 3.16 -25.88
N SER A 573 9.73 4.29 -26.52
CA SER A 573 10.71 5.35 -26.73
C SER A 573 11.17 6.13 -25.50
N VAL A 574 10.61 5.90 -24.30
CA VAL A 574 11.21 6.40 -23.05
C VAL A 574 12.63 5.83 -22.84
N SER A 575 12.96 4.70 -23.47
CA SER A 575 14.31 4.11 -23.52
C SER A 575 15.40 5.09 -23.97
N LYS A 576 15.05 6.11 -24.76
CA LYS A 576 15.98 7.13 -25.26
C LYS A 576 16.61 7.96 -24.13
N ALA A 577 15.85 8.22 -23.07
CA ALA A 577 16.38 8.92 -21.88
C ALA A 577 17.49 8.09 -21.20
N PHE A 578 17.34 6.76 -21.13
CA PHE A 578 18.37 5.87 -20.60
C PHE A 578 19.61 5.85 -21.50
N ALA A 579 19.42 5.74 -22.82
CA ALA A 579 20.51 5.73 -23.79
C ALA A 579 21.33 7.02 -23.77
N ALA A 580 20.66 8.17 -23.74
CA ALA A 580 21.30 9.49 -23.64
C ALA A 580 22.07 9.62 -22.32
N THR A 581 21.47 9.21 -21.19
CA THR A 581 22.11 9.29 -19.87
C THR A 581 23.37 8.42 -19.80
N LEU A 582 23.30 7.18 -20.29
CA LEU A 582 24.45 6.28 -20.33
C LEU A 582 25.57 6.85 -21.21
N LEU A 583 25.24 7.27 -22.44
CA LEU A 583 26.26 7.76 -23.38
C LEU A 583 26.93 9.02 -22.81
N MET A 584 26.17 9.98 -22.29
CA MET A 584 26.74 11.20 -21.71
C MET A 584 27.67 10.92 -20.52
N LYS A 585 27.33 9.92 -19.69
CA LYS A 585 28.23 9.43 -18.63
C LYS A 585 29.52 8.83 -19.20
N GLN A 586 29.45 8.07 -20.30
CA GLN A 586 30.63 7.52 -20.97
C GLN A 586 31.50 8.60 -21.65
N LEU A 587 30.91 9.61 -22.30
CA LEU A 587 31.69 10.67 -22.95
C LEU A 587 32.64 11.35 -21.96
N ALA A 588 32.14 11.68 -20.77
CA ALA A 588 32.96 12.24 -19.71
C ALA A 588 34.09 11.30 -19.25
N ALA A 589 33.84 9.99 -19.21
CA ALA A 589 34.86 9.00 -18.83
C ALA A 589 35.93 8.76 -19.92
N HIS A 590 35.60 9.02 -21.18
CA HIS A 590 36.46 8.76 -22.34
C HIS A 590 37.11 10.04 -22.91
N ASN A 591 36.97 11.19 -22.23
CA ASN A 591 37.44 12.49 -22.71
C ASN A 591 36.89 12.86 -24.11
N LEU A 592 35.66 12.42 -24.39
CA LEU A 592 34.90 12.77 -25.58
C LEU A 592 33.86 13.83 -25.22
N THR A 593 33.35 14.53 -26.22
CA THR A 593 32.32 15.54 -26.03
C THR A 593 31.14 15.28 -26.96
N ILE A 594 30.04 16.01 -26.75
CA ILE A 594 28.89 15.97 -27.64
C ILE A 594 29.20 16.45 -29.07
N TYR A 595 30.36 17.09 -29.27
CA TYR A 595 30.87 17.55 -30.56
C TYR A 595 31.81 16.54 -31.23
N SER A 596 32.17 15.45 -30.54
CA SER A 596 32.99 14.39 -31.13
C SER A 596 32.27 13.80 -32.35
N ASN A 597 33.02 13.64 -33.44
CA ASN A 597 32.52 13.11 -34.70
C ASN A 597 32.20 11.61 -34.54
N VAL A 598 31.08 11.17 -35.16
CA VAL A 598 30.60 9.79 -35.07
C VAL A 598 31.49 8.81 -35.85
N ALA A 599 31.98 9.22 -37.02
CA ALA A 599 32.88 8.41 -37.86
C ALA A 599 34.22 8.16 -37.18
N ASP A 600 34.79 9.13 -36.45
CA ASP A 600 36.04 8.93 -35.68
C ASP A 600 35.92 7.80 -34.65
N ILE A 601 34.74 7.67 -34.03
CA ILE A 601 34.47 6.60 -33.07
C ILE A 601 34.40 5.26 -33.77
N PHE A 602 33.72 5.16 -34.93
CA PHE A 602 33.56 3.90 -35.66
C PHE A 602 34.79 3.50 -36.50
N GLY A 603 35.63 4.45 -36.90
CA GLY A 603 36.85 4.23 -37.67
C GLY A 603 36.60 3.99 -39.17
N ASN A 604 37.68 3.63 -39.87
CA ASN A 604 37.70 3.42 -41.32
C ASN A 604 36.68 2.34 -41.73
N GLY A 605 35.66 2.74 -42.49
CA GLY A 605 34.59 1.86 -42.97
C GLY A 605 33.17 2.31 -42.57
N PHE A 606 33.04 3.25 -41.63
CA PHE A 606 31.76 3.90 -41.34
C PHE A 606 31.56 5.15 -42.21
N GLN A 607 30.38 5.27 -42.80
CA GLN A 607 29.96 6.49 -43.47
C GLN A 607 28.43 6.60 -43.48
N PHE A 608 27.93 7.83 -43.50
CA PHE A 608 26.55 8.14 -43.89
C PHE A 608 26.44 8.21 -45.43
N SER A 609 25.22 8.38 -45.95
CA SER A 609 24.94 8.45 -47.39
C SER A 609 25.62 9.61 -48.13
N THR A 610 26.18 10.58 -47.41
CA THR A 610 26.87 11.75 -47.98
C THR A 610 28.14 12.07 -47.20
N ALA A 611 29.21 12.47 -47.89
CA ALA A 611 30.49 12.85 -47.28
C ALA A 611 30.34 13.91 -46.18
N VAL A 612 29.55 14.97 -46.43
CA VAL A 612 29.28 16.04 -45.45
C VAL A 612 28.72 15.49 -44.13
N ARG A 613 27.76 14.56 -44.17
CA ARG A 613 27.24 13.95 -42.93
C ARG A 613 28.27 13.08 -42.25
N THR A 614 29.08 12.34 -43.00
CA THR A 614 30.17 11.53 -42.42
C THR A 614 31.20 12.39 -41.70
N GLU A 615 31.60 13.51 -42.30
CA GLU A 615 32.63 14.40 -41.79
C GLU A 615 32.15 15.30 -40.63
N TYR A 616 30.88 15.68 -40.61
CA TYR A 616 30.38 16.69 -39.65
C TYR A 616 29.34 16.17 -38.65
N ALA A 617 28.84 14.94 -38.76
CA ALA A 617 27.91 14.39 -37.78
C ALA A 617 28.59 14.16 -36.42
N ALA A 618 28.11 14.89 -35.42
CA ALA A 618 28.55 14.76 -34.05
C ALA A 618 27.54 13.98 -33.20
N ILE A 619 27.96 13.53 -32.01
CA ILE A 619 27.10 12.78 -31.09
C ILE A 619 25.82 13.55 -30.74
N ARG A 620 25.91 14.88 -30.58
CA ARG A 620 24.74 15.74 -30.34
C ARG A 620 23.67 15.55 -31.41
N ASP A 621 24.07 15.36 -32.67
CA ASP A 621 23.13 15.33 -33.79
C ASP A 621 22.26 14.06 -33.79
N LEU A 622 22.86 12.95 -33.37
CA LEU A 622 22.14 11.70 -33.12
C LEU A 622 21.15 11.84 -31.97
N LEU A 623 21.59 12.44 -30.86
CA LEU A 623 20.78 12.59 -29.66
C LEU A 623 19.64 13.60 -29.82
N SER A 624 19.79 14.62 -30.70
CA SER A 624 18.81 15.70 -30.92
C SER A 624 17.95 15.56 -32.18
N HIS A 625 18.01 14.44 -32.89
CA HIS A 625 17.24 14.21 -34.14
C HIS A 625 17.44 15.30 -35.20
N THR A 626 18.67 15.76 -35.40
CA THR A 626 19.05 16.81 -36.38
C THR A 626 19.69 16.25 -37.65
N MET A 627 19.60 14.93 -37.87
CA MET A 627 20.32 14.27 -38.98
C MET A 627 19.69 14.49 -40.37
N GLY A 628 18.40 14.86 -40.42
CA GLY A 628 17.63 14.96 -41.68
C GLY A 628 17.53 13.60 -42.39
N LEU A 629 17.26 12.55 -41.60
CA LEU A 629 17.18 11.18 -42.06
C LEU A 629 15.82 10.57 -41.67
N PRO A 630 15.12 9.92 -42.62
CA PRO A 630 13.82 9.28 -42.39
C PRO A 630 13.88 8.09 -41.42
N ARG A 631 12.71 7.69 -40.91
CA ARG A 631 12.58 6.75 -39.76
C ARG A 631 12.97 5.31 -40.10
N HIS A 632 12.50 4.78 -41.23
CA HIS A 632 12.71 3.40 -41.67
C HIS A 632 12.44 2.32 -40.60
N ASN A 633 11.45 2.54 -39.73
CA ASN A 633 11.21 1.70 -38.55
C ASN A 633 11.02 0.22 -38.86
N MET A 634 10.48 -0.15 -40.03
CA MET A 634 10.24 -1.57 -40.39
C MET A 634 11.50 -2.42 -40.46
N ILE A 635 12.69 -1.82 -40.57
CA ILE A 635 13.98 -2.54 -40.58
C ILE A 635 14.23 -3.38 -39.32
N HIS A 636 13.57 -3.08 -38.20
CA HIS A 636 13.69 -3.85 -36.95
C HIS A 636 13.32 -5.33 -37.11
N LEU A 637 12.55 -5.69 -38.14
CA LEU A 637 12.15 -7.08 -38.42
C LEU A 637 13.26 -7.88 -39.10
N ASP A 638 14.29 -7.24 -39.65
CA ASP A 638 15.42 -7.95 -40.24
C ASP A 638 16.25 -8.64 -39.14
N PRO A 639 16.35 -9.98 -39.15
CA PRO A 639 17.11 -10.72 -38.14
C PRO A 639 18.62 -10.44 -38.19
N THR A 640 19.12 -9.88 -39.28
CA THR A 640 20.54 -9.54 -39.45
C THR A 640 20.88 -8.13 -38.96
N LEU A 641 19.88 -7.35 -38.51
CA LEU A 641 20.09 -6.05 -37.88
C LEU A 641 20.53 -6.23 -36.42
N THR A 642 21.75 -5.81 -36.11
CA THR A 642 22.32 -5.78 -34.75
C THR A 642 23.06 -4.47 -34.53
N LEU A 643 23.47 -4.18 -33.30
CA LEU A 643 24.32 -3.02 -33.02
C LEU A 643 25.68 -3.08 -33.73
N GLN A 644 26.12 -4.27 -34.14
CA GLN A 644 27.37 -4.47 -34.91
C GLN A 644 27.15 -4.21 -36.41
N THR A 645 26.01 -4.60 -36.97
CA THR A 645 25.75 -4.45 -38.41
C THR A 645 25.13 -3.09 -38.75
N LEU A 646 24.37 -2.47 -37.84
CA LEU A 646 23.69 -1.19 -38.05
C LEU A 646 24.62 -0.08 -38.56
N PRO A 647 25.82 0.17 -38.00
CA PRO A 647 26.71 1.24 -38.48
C PRO A 647 27.05 1.11 -39.98
N SER A 648 27.30 -0.10 -40.47
CA SER A 648 27.65 -0.36 -41.87
C SER A 648 26.51 -0.08 -42.85
N ARG A 649 25.26 -0.04 -42.37
CA ARG A 649 24.06 0.19 -43.18
C ARG A 649 23.71 1.66 -43.33
N MET A 650 24.27 2.55 -42.51
CA MET A 650 23.96 3.98 -42.52
C MET A 650 24.30 4.67 -43.84
N LYS A 651 25.24 4.12 -44.62
CA LYS A 651 25.58 4.61 -45.95
C LYS A 651 24.45 4.46 -46.97
N TYR A 652 23.50 3.55 -46.73
CA TYR A 652 22.36 3.29 -47.62
C TYR A 652 21.12 4.10 -47.25
N LEU A 653 21.12 4.77 -46.09
CA LEU A 653 20.00 5.57 -45.63
C LEU A 653 20.01 6.93 -46.34
N LYS A 654 19.12 7.10 -47.32
CA LYS A 654 19.00 8.34 -48.09
C LYS A 654 18.41 9.43 -47.22
N SER A 655 18.78 10.66 -47.53
CA SER A 655 18.27 11.83 -46.83
C SER A 655 17.12 12.47 -47.60
N ASN A 656 16.12 12.93 -46.87
CA ASN A 656 14.98 13.71 -47.35
C ASN A 656 15.05 15.21 -46.95
N HIS A 657 15.98 15.58 -46.07
CA HIS A 657 16.19 16.96 -45.61
C HIS A 657 17.69 17.33 -45.46
N PRO A 658 18.08 18.60 -45.70
CA PRO A 658 19.45 19.04 -45.45
C PRO A 658 19.91 18.74 -44.02
N PHE A 659 21.19 18.37 -43.86
CA PHE A 659 21.77 18.06 -42.55
C PHE A 659 21.63 19.24 -41.58
N GLN A 660 21.22 18.96 -40.33
CA GLN A 660 20.97 19.95 -39.27
C GLN A 660 19.88 20.99 -39.54
N SER A 661 19.08 20.85 -40.61
CA SER A 661 18.08 21.87 -40.97
C SER A 661 16.73 21.72 -40.28
N VAL A 662 16.36 20.50 -39.85
CA VAL A 662 15.03 20.20 -39.28
C VAL A 662 15.09 19.18 -38.15
N TYR A 663 14.05 19.15 -37.33
CA TYR A 663 13.76 18.03 -36.43
C TYR A 663 13.10 16.89 -37.20
N GLU A 664 13.75 15.73 -37.19
CA GLU A 664 13.20 14.51 -37.76
C GLU A 664 13.48 13.32 -36.85
N TYR A 665 12.45 12.91 -36.12
CA TYR A 665 12.53 11.81 -35.17
C TYR A 665 12.96 10.50 -35.84
N ASN A 666 14.06 9.90 -35.40
CA ASN A 666 14.64 8.69 -36.00
C ASN A 666 15.13 7.69 -34.94
N ASN A 667 14.60 6.46 -34.96
CA ASN A 667 14.98 5.41 -34.01
C ASN A 667 16.37 4.82 -34.30
N LEU A 668 16.81 4.78 -35.56
CA LEU A 668 18.12 4.24 -35.96
C LEU A 668 19.26 5.03 -35.35
N MET A 669 19.08 6.35 -35.16
CA MET A 669 20.09 7.20 -34.50
C MET A 669 20.29 6.81 -33.04
N TYR A 670 19.23 6.40 -32.34
CA TYR A 670 19.34 5.87 -30.98
C TYR A 670 19.85 4.42 -30.94
N GLY A 671 19.68 3.66 -32.03
CA GLY A 671 20.43 2.43 -32.27
C GLY A 671 21.93 2.68 -32.38
N LEU A 672 22.35 3.70 -33.14
CA LEU A 672 23.75 4.10 -33.23
C LEU A 672 24.29 4.60 -31.88
N VAL A 673 23.51 5.34 -31.10
CA VAL A 673 23.87 5.73 -29.71
C VAL A 673 24.18 4.50 -28.86
N SER A 674 23.38 3.44 -28.96
CA SER A 674 23.68 2.17 -28.30
C SER A 674 24.96 1.52 -28.83
N ALA A 675 25.17 1.48 -30.15
CA ALA A 675 26.38 0.92 -30.76
C ALA A 675 27.65 1.69 -30.36
N ILE A 676 27.58 3.02 -30.27
CA ILE A 676 28.66 3.86 -29.74
C ILE A 676 28.95 3.47 -28.28
N SER A 677 27.91 3.32 -27.47
CA SER A 677 28.06 2.95 -26.06
C SER A 677 28.75 1.59 -25.89
N GLU A 678 28.39 0.60 -26.73
CA GLU A 678 29.07 -0.72 -26.76
C GLU A 678 30.52 -0.60 -27.19
N LYS A 679 30.82 0.23 -28.19
CA LYS A 679 32.18 0.44 -28.67
C LYS A 679 33.08 1.08 -27.62
N LEU A 680 32.57 2.07 -26.89
CA LEU A 680 33.28 2.73 -25.79
C LEU A 680 33.44 1.80 -24.58
N GLY A 681 32.37 1.11 -24.20
CA GLY A 681 32.32 0.29 -22.97
C GLY A 681 32.80 -1.15 -23.12
N ARG A 682 32.97 -1.65 -24.35
CA ARG A 682 33.35 -3.04 -24.69
C ARG A 682 32.49 -4.11 -24.02
N LYS A 683 31.21 -3.81 -23.83
CA LYS A 683 30.18 -4.68 -23.24
C LYS A 683 28.88 -4.46 -23.98
N SER A 684 27.92 -5.37 -23.84
CA SER A 684 26.58 -5.15 -24.41
C SER A 684 25.94 -3.91 -23.79
N TRP A 685 25.08 -3.23 -24.56
CA TRP A 685 24.41 -2.02 -24.10
C TRP A 685 23.60 -2.27 -22.82
N GLU A 686 22.90 -3.40 -22.74
CA GLU A 686 22.14 -3.79 -21.55
C GLU A 686 23.04 -3.94 -20.33
N LYS A 687 24.21 -4.58 -20.48
CA LYS A 687 25.16 -4.76 -19.38
C LYS A 687 25.72 -3.41 -18.92
N LEU A 688 25.96 -2.48 -19.84
CA LEU A 688 26.39 -1.13 -19.51
C LEU A 688 25.31 -0.36 -18.73
N VAL A 689 24.03 -0.47 -19.11
CA VAL A 689 22.91 0.13 -18.37
C VAL A 689 22.76 -0.50 -16.98
N GLU A 690 22.82 -1.83 -16.88
CA GLU A 690 22.76 -2.57 -15.62
C GLU A 690 23.83 -2.05 -14.64
N GLU A 691 25.10 -2.10 -15.05
CA GLU A 691 26.23 -1.75 -14.20
C GLU A 691 26.29 -0.25 -13.89
N ASN A 692 25.97 0.63 -14.83
CA ASN A 692 26.17 2.08 -14.65
C ASN A 692 24.96 2.82 -14.09
N LEU A 693 23.76 2.24 -14.20
CA LEU A 693 22.49 2.84 -13.81
C LEU A 693 21.71 1.92 -12.87
N TYR A 694 21.21 0.75 -13.33
CA TYR A 694 20.25 -0.03 -12.54
C TYR A 694 20.78 -0.46 -11.17
N THR A 695 22.00 -0.99 -11.10
CA THR A 695 22.62 -1.42 -9.84
C THR A 695 22.77 -0.25 -8.86
N HIS A 696 23.23 0.90 -9.37
CA HIS A 696 23.47 2.08 -8.53
C HIS A 696 22.18 2.77 -8.06
N LEU A 697 21.11 2.64 -8.83
CA LEU A 697 19.80 3.21 -8.52
C LEU A 697 18.90 2.23 -7.76
N GLY A 698 19.29 0.96 -7.64
CA GLY A 698 18.47 -0.09 -7.04
C GLY A 698 17.26 -0.47 -7.89
N MET A 699 17.34 -0.34 -9.22
CA MET A 699 16.28 -0.71 -10.16
C MET A 699 16.28 -2.22 -10.43
N SER A 700 15.96 -3.01 -9.41
CA SER A 700 16.17 -4.47 -9.39
C SER A 700 15.13 -5.27 -10.17
N SER A 701 13.99 -4.69 -10.54
CA SER A 701 12.98 -5.36 -11.37
C SER A 701 13.24 -5.15 -12.86
N SER A 702 13.80 -3.99 -13.21
CA SER A 702 13.95 -3.52 -14.59
C SER A 702 14.78 -4.47 -15.45
N SER A 703 14.41 -4.58 -16.72
CA SER A 703 14.97 -5.53 -17.67
C SER A 703 14.97 -4.95 -19.09
N PHE A 704 15.19 -5.79 -20.09
CA PHE A 704 15.26 -5.42 -21.50
C PHE A 704 14.46 -6.41 -22.34
N LEU A 705 13.87 -5.92 -23.45
CA LEU A 705 13.13 -6.76 -24.40
C LEU A 705 13.97 -7.96 -24.90
N SER A 706 15.29 -7.74 -25.08
CA SER A 706 16.25 -8.75 -25.53
C SER A 706 16.59 -9.81 -24.47
N LYS A 707 16.41 -9.52 -23.17
CA LYS A 707 16.88 -10.36 -22.06
C LYS A 707 15.78 -10.91 -21.15
N VAL A 708 14.59 -10.32 -21.17
CA VAL A 708 13.55 -10.69 -20.20
C VAL A 708 13.13 -12.15 -20.37
N ASP A 709 13.12 -12.88 -19.25
CA ASP A 709 12.63 -14.24 -19.17
C ASP A 709 11.17 -14.24 -18.73
N LEU A 710 10.27 -14.59 -19.65
CA LEU A 710 8.82 -14.61 -19.43
C LEU A 710 8.37 -15.69 -18.43
N SER A 711 9.20 -16.70 -18.14
CA SER A 711 8.84 -17.79 -17.22
C SER A 711 8.91 -17.37 -15.75
N VAL A 712 9.77 -16.41 -15.43
CA VAL A 712 10.01 -15.93 -14.06
C VAL A 712 9.66 -14.46 -13.87
N SER A 713 9.68 -13.65 -14.95
CA SER A 713 9.43 -12.22 -14.88
C SER A 713 7.95 -11.90 -14.95
N LYS A 714 7.48 -10.99 -14.09
CA LYS A 714 6.09 -10.49 -14.10
C LYS A 714 5.90 -9.46 -15.22
N VAL A 715 5.79 -9.89 -16.47
CA VAL A 715 5.59 -9.00 -17.62
C VAL A 715 4.10 -8.78 -17.90
N ALA A 716 3.69 -7.53 -18.13
CA ALA A 716 2.35 -7.23 -18.60
C ALA A 716 2.22 -7.59 -20.08
N GLN A 717 1.16 -8.30 -20.49
CA GLN A 717 0.87 -8.66 -21.88
C GLN A 717 0.32 -7.44 -22.63
N GLY A 718 0.96 -7.07 -23.74
CA GLY A 718 0.48 -6.01 -24.63
C GLY A 718 -0.73 -6.45 -25.45
N TYR A 719 -1.67 -5.53 -25.70
CA TYR A 719 -2.88 -5.79 -26.51
C TYR A 719 -3.09 -4.69 -27.54
N VAL A 720 -3.57 -5.04 -28.73
CA VAL A 720 -4.03 -4.08 -29.74
C VAL A 720 -5.48 -4.35 -30.11
N THR A 721 -6.27 -3.30 -30.26
CA THR A 721 -7.70 -3.38 -30.56
C THR A 721 -7.94 -3.12 -32.05
N ALA A 722 -8.60 -4.07 -32.72
CA ALA A 722 -9.01 -3.90 -34.10
C ALA A 722 -10.13 -2.86 -34.20
N LYS A 723 -9.90 -1.74 -34.90
CA LYS A 723 -10.89 -0.64 -35.02
C LYS A 723 -12.24 -1.08 -35.62
N ALA A 724 -12.22 -2.06 -36.53
CA ALA A 724 -13.44 -2.54 -37.21
C ALA A 724 -14.34 -3.41 -36.31
N THR A 725 -13.75 -4.18 -35.38
CA THR A 725 -14.50 -5.16 -34.58
C THR A 725 -14.53 -4.80 -33.09
N GLY A 726 -13.70 -3.85 -32.63
CA GLY A 726 -13.52 -3.53 -31.21
C GLY A 726 -12.84 -4.63 -30.39
N HIS A 727 -12.44 -5.75 -31.01
CA HIS A 727 -11.82 -6.87 -30.31
C HIS A 727 -10.33 -6.62 -30.05
N SER A 728 -9.86 -6.98 -28.86
CA SER A 728 -8.45 -6.84 -28.46
C SER A 728 -7.69 -8.15 -28.64
N HIS A 729 -6.57 -8.09 -29.35
CA HIS A 729 -5.69 -9.21 -29.61
C HIS A 729 -4.39 -9.04 -28.84
N ALA A 730 -3.91 -10.13 -28.22
CA ALA A 730 -2.60 -10.13 -27.55
C ALA A 730 -1.49 -9.97 -28.61
N VAL A 731 -0.55 -9.08 -28.35
CA VAL A 731 0.64 -8.90 -29.20
C VAL A 731 1.65 -10.01 -28.87
N PRO A 732 2.08 -10.82 -29.85
CA PRO A 732 3.11 -11.82 -29.61
C PRO A 732 4.42 -11.19 -29.11
N PHE A 733 4.98 -11.71 -28.03
CA PHE A 733 6.15 -11.11 -27.40
C PHE A 733 7.39 -11.11 -28.31
N GLU A 734 7.56 -12.15 -29.15
CA GLU A 734 8.68 -12.22 -30.11
C GLU A 734 8.69 -11.05 -31.09
N LEU A 735 7.52 -10.49 -31.43
CA LEU A 735 7.43 -9.30 -32.26
C LEU A 735 7.99 -8.06 -31.56
N LEU A 736 7.84 -8.00 -30.23
CA LEU A 736 8.41 -6.93 -29.40
C LEU A 736 9.92 -7.13 -29.26
N ARG A 737 10.38 -8.38 -29.11
CA ARG A 737 11.79 -8.72 -28.95
C ARG A 737 12.64 -8.29 -30.14
N ALA A 738 12.08 -8.24 -31.36
CA ALA A 738 12.76 -7.71 -32.54
C ALA A 738 13.24 -6.25 -32.37
N TRP A 739 12.50 -5.43 -31.60
CA TRP A 739 12.94 -4.07 -31.24
C TRP A 739 14.14 -4.06 -30.27
N GLY A 740 14.43 -5.18 -29.62
CA GLY A 740 15.60 -5.38 -28.76
C GLY A 740 16.94 -5.21 -29.48
N ASN A 741 16.97 -5.30 -30.82
CA ASN A 741 18.17 -5.05 -31.63
C ASN A 741 18.58 -3.57 -31.68
N MET A 742 17.71 -2.65 -31.24
CA MET A 742 17.99 -1.23 -31.08
C MET A 742 17.60 -0.78 -29.65
N PRO A 743 18.30 -1.29 -28.62
CA PRO A 743 17.79 -1.26 -27.26
C PRO A 743 17.72 0.16 -26.69
N GLY A 744 18.62 1.07 -27.07
CA GLY A 744 18.54 2.48 -26.68
C GLY A 744 17.40 3.26 -27.32
N ALA A 745 16.80 2.75 -28.40
CA ALA A 745 15.63 3.36 -29.00
C ALA A 745 14.35 2.98 -28.27
N ILE A 746 14.13 1.68 -27.99
CA ILE A 746 12.84 1.09 -27.56
C ILE A 746 12.97 -0.07 -26.54
N GLY A 747 14.18 -0.55 -26.25
CA GLY A 747 14.43 -1.85 -25.61
C GLY A 747 14.24 -1.96 -24.09
N VAL A 748 14.02 -0.86 -23.37
CA VAL A 748 13.91 -0.88 -21.89
C VAL A 748 12.54 -1.39 -21.45
N MET A 749 12.57 -2.26 -20.43
CA MET A 749 11.39 -2.65 -19.65
C MET A 749 11.57 -2.24 -18.20
N SER A 750 10.56 -1.62 -17.60
CA SER A 750 10.63 -1.23 -16.19
C SER A 750 9.26 -1.32 -15.50
N SER A 751 9.27 -1.15 -14.18
CA SER A 751 8.12 -1.23 -13.29
C SER A 751 7.79 0.13 -12.70
N ALA A 752 6.59 0.27 -12.09
CA ALA A 752 6.23 1.50 -11.39
C ALA A 752 7.24 1.82 -10.29
N GLU A 753 7.63 0.81 -9.50
CA GLU A 753 8.58 0.97 -8.42
C GLU A 753 9.95 1.47 -8.90
N ASP A 754 10.54 0.83 -9.91
CA ASP A 754 11.88 1.21 -10.36
C ASP A 754 11.90 2.58 -11.03
N MET A 755 10.81 2.95 -11.71
CA MET A 755 10.69 4.28 -12.28
C MET A 755 10.61 5.39 -11.22
N THR A 756 10.20 5.09 -9.97
CA THR A 756 10.33 6.09 -8.88
C THR A 756 11.80 6.44 -8.61
N LYS A 757 12.68 5.43 -8.60
CA LYS A 757 14.12 5.56 -8.37
C LYS A 757 14.78 6.33 -9.52
N TRP A 758 14.38 6.02 -10.76
CA TRP A 758 14.82 6.75 -11.95
C TRP A 758 14.44 8.24 -11.92
N MET A 759 13.19 8.55 -11.57
CA MET A 759 12.72 9.94 -11.49
C MET A 759 13.45 10.71 -10.38
N MET A 760 13.60 10.11 -9.19
CA MET A 760 14.34 10.71 -8.08
C MET A 760 15.83 10.93 -8.42
N PHE A 761 16.44 10.06 -9.24
CA PHE A 761 17.80 10.28 -9.74
C PHE A 761 17.93 11.56 -10.57
N HIS A 762 17.00 11.79 -11.49
CA HIS A 762 17.02 12.99 -12.31
C HIS A 762 16.75 14.26 -11.49
N LEU A 763 15.78 14.20 -10.57
CA LEU A 763 15.36 15.33 -9.74
C LEU A 763 16.40 15.72 -8.68
N SER A 764 17.15 14.74 -8.15
CA SER A 764 18.22 14.97 -7.18
C SER A 764 19.55 15.42 -7.78
N GLY A 765 19.58 15.74 -9.08
CA GLY A 765 20.80 16.15 -9.76
C GLY A 765 21.84 15.03 -9.90
N GLY A 766 21.41 13.78 -9.99
CA GLY A 766 22.28 12.64 -10.32
C GLY A 766 22.63 11.72 -9.15
N ARG A 767 21.85 11.76 -8.06
CA ARG A 767 22.06 10.92 -6.87
C ARG A 767 21.04 9.79 -6.79
N SER A 768 21.43 8.65 -6.24
CA SER A 768 20.49 7.57 -5.92
C SER A 768 19.61 7.96 -4.72
N VAL A 769 18.57 7.17 -4.45
CA VAL A 769 17.73 7.29 -3.24
C VAL A 769 18.53 7.13 -1.93
N SER A 770 19.68 6.46 -1.98
CA SER A 770 20.60 6.33 -0.84
C SER A 770 21.62 7.49 -0.74
N GLY A 771 21.51 8.50 -1.61
CA GLY A 771 22.41 9.65 -1.66
C GLY A 771 23.71 9.44 -2.46
N THR A 772 23.94 8.25 -3.02
CA THR A 772 25.14 7.92 -3.80
C THR A 772 25.18 8.75 -5.08
N LYS A 773 26.29 9.46 -5.35
CA LYS A 773 26.48 10.18 -6.62
C LYS A 773 26.67 9.17 -7.76
N VAL A 774 25.70 9.08 -8.66
CA VAL A 774 25.72 8.17 -9.82
C VAL A 774 26.21 8.88 -11.08
N MET A 775 25.90 10.18 -11.20
CA MET A 775 26.32 11.03 -12.31
C MET A 775 26.61 12.43 -11.78
N ASP A 776 27.52 13.15 -12.43
CA ASP A 776 27.77 14.55 -12.10
C ASP A 776 26.58 15.43 -12.51
N SER A 777 26.22 16.39 -11.66
CA SER A 777 25.04 17.24 -11.86
C SER A 777 25.14 18.09 -13.12
N ASP A 778 26.34 18.54 -13.49
CA ASP A 778 26.53 19.41 -14.65
C ASP A 778 26.39 18.61 -15.95
N ILE A 779 26.92 17.38 -15.96
CA ILE A 779 26.74 16.47 -17.09
C ILE A 779 25.26 16.10 -17.23
N LEU A 780 24.58 15.80 -16.13
CA LEU A 780 23.15 15.47 -16.14
C LEU A 780 22.31 16.68 -16.59
N ALA A 781 22.59 17.88 -16.10
CA ALA A 781 21.90 19.10 -16.51
C ALA A 781 22.07 19.36 -18.01
N SER A 782 23.24 19.03 -18.58
CA SER A 782 23.51 19.22 -20.00
C SER A 782 22.63 18.39 -20.94
N ILE A 783 22.05 17.29 -20.44
CA ILE A 783 21.10 16.42 -21.15
C ILE A 783 19.80 17.17 -21.47
N TYR A 784 19.41 18.12 -20.63
CA TYR A 784 18.11 18.78 -20.70
C TYR A 784 18.11 20.05 -21.56
N TYR A 785 19.28 20.50 -22.03
CA TYR A 785 19.35 21.71 -22.86
C TYR A 785 18.65 21.49 -24.21
N PRO A 786 17.70 22.37 -24.60
CA PRO A 786 17.11 22.35 -25.92
C PRO A 786 18.17 22.40 -27.01
N ARG A 787 18.13 21.45 -27.95
CA ARG A 787 19.07 21.36 -29.09
C ARG A 787 18.40 21.54 -30.44
N ASN A 788 17.12 21.20 -30.52
CA ASN A 788 16.37 21.26 -31.76
C ASN A 788 14.94 21.73 -31.49
N SER A 789 14.36 22.49 -32.42
CA SER A 789 12.97 22.95 -32.32
C SER A 789 12.03 21.88 -32.89
N ILE A 790 10.97 21.55 -32.17
CA ILE A 790 9.95 20.61 -32.65
C ILE A 790 8.85 21.44 -33.30
N GLY A 791 8.83 21.49 -34.64
CA GLY A 791 7.87 22.26 -35.44
C GLY A 791 6.44 21.71 -35.49
N HIS A 792 5.96 21.05 -34.44
CA HIS A 792 4.62 20.45 -34.41
C HIS A 792 3.78 21.00 -33.26
N SER A 793 3.05 22.09 -33.50
CA SER A 793 1.77 22.25 -32.83
C SER A 793 0.82 21.25 -33.48
N SER A 794 0.42 20.20 -32.77
CA SER A 794 -0.79 19.48 -33.19
C SER A 794 -1.91 20.50 -33.37
N LYS A 795 -2.88 20.22 -34.25
CA LYS A 795 -4.10 21.04 -34.42
C LYS A 795 -4.90 21.24 -33.11
N TYR A 796 -4.54 20.54 -32.04
CA TYR A 796 -5.07 20.70 -30.68
C TYR A 796 -4.26 21.66 -29.78
N PHE A 797 -3.11 22.19 -30.23
CA PHE A 797 -2.19 23.05 -29.46
C PHE A 797 -1.97 24.46 -30.07
N SER A 798 -2.90 24.94 -30.89
CA SER A 798 -3.27 26.37 -30.93
C SER A 798 -3.96 26.76 -29.60
N ARG A 799 -4.37 28.03 -29.38
CA ARG A 799 -5.07 28.46 -28.13
C ARG A 799 -5.95 27.32 -27.59
N PRO A 800 -5.60 26.72 -26.43
CA PRO A 800 -6.15 25.43 -26.08
C PRO A 800 -7.67 25.54 -25.90
N ASN A 801 -8.42 24.62 -26.52
CA ASN A 801 -9.86 24.47 -26.31
C ASN A 801 -10.16 23.82 -24.93
N VAL A 802 -9.12 23.36 -24.24
CA VAL A 802 -9.15 22.85 -22.87
C VAL A 802 -8.65 23.93 -21.87
N PRO A 803 -9.00 23.87 -20.58
CA PRO A 803 -8.73 24.95 -19.61
C PRO A 803 -7.24 25.17 -19.26
N VAL A 804 -6.35 24.28 -19.69
CA VAL A 804 -4.92 24.33 -19.35
C VAL A 804 -4.04 24.43 -20.60
N ALA A 805 -2.97 25.21 -20.49
CA ALA A 805 -1.93 25.25 -21.50
C ALA A 805 -0.95 24.08 -21.31
N THR A 806 -0.72 23.34 -22.39
CA THR A 806 0.31 22.30 -22.48
C THR A 806 1.05 22.46 -23.81
N SER A 807 2.37 22.39 -23.80
CA SER A 807 3.19 22.55 -25.00
C SER A 807 4.49 21.77 -24.89
N GLU A 808 4.98 21.27 -26.03
CA GLU A 808 6.32 20.71 -26.21
C GLU A 808 6.92 21.43 -27.43
N TYR A 809 7.98 22.22 -27.24
CA TYR A 809 8.50 23.11 -28.29
C TYR A 809 9.92 22.76 -28.73
N SER A 810 10.65 21.95 -27.97
CA SER A 810 12.01 21.57 -28.33
C SER A 810 12.38 20.17 -27.85
N TYR A 811 13.43 19.63 -28.46
CA TYR A 811 14.02 18.33 -28.15
C TYR A 811 15.44 18.55 -27.61
N ALA A 812 15.74 17.90 -26.50
CA ALA A 812 17.04 17.78 -25.87
C ALA A 812 17.54 16.32 -26.00
N PHE A 813 18.53 15.87 -25.23
CA PHE A 813 19.08 14.52 -25.39
C PHE A 813 18.16 13.46 -24.76
N GLY A 814 17.22 12.95 -25.55
CA GLY A 814 16.27 11.91 -25.12
C GLY A 814 15.08 12.48 -24.33
N TRP A 815 14.89 13.79 -24.36
CA TRP A 815 13.84 14.52 -23.65
C TRP A 815 13.21 15.59 -24.54
N ARG A 816 11.94 15.89 -24.29
CA ARG A 816 11.24 17.05 -24.85
C ARG A 816 11.10 18.11 -23.78
N ASN A 817 11.34 19.36 -24.14
CA ASN A 817 11.12 20.51 -23.26
C ASN A 817 9.80 21.17 -23.60
N GLY A 818 9.11 21.63 -22.56
CA GLY A 818 7.76 22.13 -22.68
C GLY A 818 7.29 22.88 -21.45
N TYR A 819 5.99 23.17 -21.44
CA TYR A 819 5.29 23.68 -20.27
C TYR A 819 3.98 22.92 -20.05
N TYR A 820 3.63 22.74 -18.78
CA TYR A 820 2.29 22.32 -18.36
C TYR A 820 1.80 23.28 -17.29
N ARG A 821 0.67 23.99 -17.52
CA ARG A 821 0.16 25.05 -16.64
C ARG A 821 1.22 26.11 -16.28
N GLY A 822 2.13 26.40 -17.22
CA GLY A 822 3.23 27.34 -17.02
C GLY A 822 4.45 26.76 -16.29
N TYR A 823 4.36 25.56 -15.69
CA TYR A 823 5.51 24.88 -15.11
C TYR A 823 6.40 24.29 -16.21
N PRO A 824 7.72 24.52 -16.20
CA PRO A 824 8.64 23.92 -17.16
C PRO A 824 8.70 22.41 -16.93
N ILE A 825 8.57 21.65 -18.01
CA ILE A 825 8.58 20.18 -17.95
C ILE A 825 9.67 19.59 -18.85
N LEU A 826 10.19 18.44 -18.42
CA LEU A 826 10.96 17.51 -19.23
C LEU A 826 10.13 16.26 -19.43
N ARG A 827 9.88 15.88 -20.68
CA ARG A 827 8.90 14.83 -21.01
C ARG A 827 9.38 13.89 -22.10
N HIS A 828 9.01 12.62 -22.04
CA HIS A 828 9.14 11.73 -23.19
C HIS A 828 8.00 10.72 -23.24
N THR A 829 7.43 10.54 -24.44
CA THR A 829 6.41 9.53 -24.72
C THR A 829 7.05 8.22 -25.16
N GLY A 830 6.44 7.09 -24.83
CA GLY A 830 6.81 5.77 -25.29
C GLY A 830 5.63 5.06 -25.96
N THR A 831 5.84 4.51 -27.15
CA THR A 831 4.88 3.62 -27.80
C THR A 831 5.62 2.48 -28.46
N ILE A 832 5.11 1.27 -28.23
CA ILE A 832 5.43 0.03 -28.93
C ILE A 832 4.12 -0.77 -29.00
N SER A 833 3.96 -1.67 -29.96
CA SER A 833 2.72 -2.43 -30.15
C SER A 833 2.17 -3.00 -28.84
N GLY A 834 1.00 -2.52 -28.43
CA GLY A 834 0.32 -2.94 -27.21
C GLY A 834 0.76 -2.28 -25.90
N TYR A 835 1.67 -1.31 -25.92
CA TYR A 835 2.10 -0.53 -24.76
C TYR A 835 2.16 0.97 -25.06
N SER A 836 1.80 1.77 -24.06
CA SER A 836 1.91 3.22 -24.12
C SER A 836 2.42 3.75 -22.79
N SER A 837 3.52 4.49 -22.82
CA SER A 837 4.19 5.03 -21.63
C SER A 837 4.40 6.52 -21.74
N LEU A 838 4.49 7.18 -20.59
CA LEU A 838 4.76 8.60 -20.49
C LEU A 838 5.55 8.89 -19.22
N LEU A 839 6.65 9.64 -19.38
CA LEU A 839 7.51 10.11 -18.31
C LEU A 839 7.55 11.64 -18.35
N THR A 840 7.25 12.29 -17.23
CA THR A 840 7.39 13.74 -17.06
C THR A 840 8.11 14.06 -15.77
N LEU A 841 9.05 14.99 -15.83
CA LEU A 841 9.67 15.63 -14.68
C LEU A 841 9.27 17.11 -14.67
N ILE A 842 9.00 17.65 -13.48
CA ILE A 842 8.75 19.08 -13.22
C ILE A 842 9.82 19.52 -12.22
N PRO A 843 11.05 19.82 -12.67
CA PRO A 843 12.19 19.98 -11.78
C PRO A 843 12.02 21.07 -10.73
N ASN A 844 11.41 22.21 -11.12
CA ASN A 844 11.21 23.35 -10.21
C ASN A 844 10.25 23.06 -9.05
N SER A 845 9.42 22.01 -9.18
CA SER A 845 8.48 21.59 -8.15
C SER A 845 8.92 20.27 -7.48
N ASP A 846 10.10 19.75 -7.84
CA ASP A 846 10.63 18.46 -7.43
C ASP A 846 9.63 17.30 -7.63
N ILE A 847 8.93 17.28 -8.79
CA ILE A 847 7.90 16.28 -9.11
C ILE A 847 8.34 15.41 -10.28
N GLY A 848 8.11 14.10 -10.15
CA GLY A 848 8.28 13.13 -11.23
C GLY A 848 7.03 12.25 -11.37
N ILE A 849 6.59 12.04 -12.60
CA ILE A 849 5.41 11.23 -12.91
C ILE A 849 5.75 10.25 -14.03
N PHE A 850 5.40 8.98 -13.81
CA PHE A 850 5.50 7.93 -14.81
C PHE A 850 4.18 7.17 -14.89
N THR A 851 3.69 6.98 -16.12
CA THR A 851 2.54 6.12 -16.40
C THR A 851 2.89 5.16 -17.54
N SER A 852 2.44 3.91 -17.44
CA SER A 852 2.58 2.93 -18.51
C SER A 852 1.39 2.00 -18.54
N MET A 853 0.81 1.78 -19.72
CA MET A 853 -0.43 1.01 -19.88
C MET A 853 -0.29 -0.04 -20.98
N THR A 854 -1.00 -1.16 -20.83
CA THR A 854 -1.21 -2.15 -21.89
C THR A 854 -2.48 -1.83 -22.64
N GLY A 855 -2.48 -1.95 -23.96
CA GLY A 855 -3.62 -1.60 -24.81
C GLY A 855 -3.27 -0.61 -25.92
N SER A 856 -4.17 -0.46 -26.89
CA SER A 856 -4.03 0.52 -27.97
C SER A 856 -4.60 1.87 -27.56
N ASP A 857 -3.73 2.77 -27.12
CA ASP A 857 -4.00 4.21 -26.99
C ASP A 857 -3.88 4.87 -28.39
N SER A 858 -4.81 4.53 -29.30
CA SER A 858 -4.67 4.80 -30.74
C SER A 858 -4.60 6.28 -31.12
N ASP A 859 -5.01 7.18 -30.22
CA ASP A 859 -4.98 8.64 -30.43
C ASP A 859 -4.05 9.36 -29.43
N TYR A 860 -3.31 8.63 -28.58
CA TYR A 860 -2.38 9.14 -27.56
C TYR A 860 -3.02 10.01 -26.46
N VAL A 861 -4.34 9.95 -26.35
CA VAL A 861 -5.13 10.86 -25.53
C VAL A 861 -5.15 10.36 -24.10
N LEU A 862 -5.48 9.09 -23.86
CA LEU A 862 -5.73 8.58 -22.52
C LEU A 862 -4.49 8.68 -21.63
N ARG A 863 -3.32 8.28 -22.14
CA ARG A 863 -2.07 8.40 -21.39
C ARG A 863 -1.78 9.83 -20.98
N THR A 864 -2.07 10.79 -21.86
CA THR A 864 -1.77 12.22 -21.67
C THR A 864 -2.71 12.79 -20.63
N LEU A 865 -4.01 12.51 -20.72
CA LEU A 865 -5.01 13.01 -19.79
C LEU A 865 -4.79 12.48 -18.38
N LEU A 866 -4.62 11.16 -18.23
CA LEU A 866 -4.34 10.55 -16.92
C LEU A 866 -3.07 11.15 -16.31
N HIS A 867 -2.02 11.30 -17.11
CA HIS A 867 -0.75 11.85 -16.64
C HIS A 867 -0.85 13.33 -16.25
N ASN A 868 -1.63 14.13 -16.98
CA ASN A 868 -1.91 15.52 -16.65
C ASN A 868 -2.78 15.65 -15.39
N TYR A 869 -3.77 14.78 -15.22
CA TYR A 869 -4.55 14.69 -13.98
C TYR A 869 -3.63 14.44 -12.77
N LEU A 870 -2.72 13.47 -12.89
CA LEU A 870 -1.72 13.19 -11.84
C LEU A 870 -0.77 14.36 -11.61
N ALA A 871 -0.44 15.12 -12.66
CA ALA A 871 0.38 16.32 -12.54
C ALA A 871 -0.32 17.41 -11.75
N ASP A 872 -1.60 17.68 -12.00
CA ASP A 872 -2.37 18.66 -11.24
C ASP A 872 -2.43 18.29 -9.76
N VAL A 873 -2.76 17.03 -9.46
CA VAL A 873 -2.81 16.52 -8.09
C VAL A 873 -1.45 16.67 -7.41
N ALA A 874 -0.36 16.27 -8.06
CA ALA A 874 0.99 16.36 -7.49
C ALA A 874 1.43 17.82 -7.28
N LEU A 875 1.01 18.74 -8.16
CA LEU A 875 1.26 20.17 -8.04
C LEU A 875 0.41 20.82 -6.93
N GLY A 876 -0.65 20.16 -6.45
CA GLY A 876 -1.63 20.75 -5.53
C GLY A 876 -2.61 21.69 -6.22
N GLU A 877 -2.76 21.56 -7.53
CA GLU A 877 -3.65 22.34 -8.37
C GLU A 877 -5.00 21.63 -8.46
N THR A 878 -6.10 22.39 -8.59
CA THR A 878 -7.41 21.79 -8.89
C THR A 878 -7.34 21.13 -10.26
N PRO A 879 -7.52 19.79 -10.36
CA PRO A 879 -7.43 19.11 -11.63
C PRO A 879 -8.55 19.58 -12.57
N TRP A 880 -8.18 19.97 -13.79
CA TRP A 880 -9.18 20.32 -14.82
C TRP A 880 -9.85 19.07 -15.41
N LEU A 881 -9.27 17.89 -15.13
CA LEU A 881 -9.79 16.57 -15.43
C LEU A 881 -10.33 15.92 -14.15
N ASN A 882 -11.39 15.13 -14.27
CA ASN A 882 -11.87 14.22 -13.25
C ASN A 882 -12.16 12.84 -13.86
N GLU A 883 -12.60 11.88 -13.05
CA GLU A 883 -12.91 10.53 -13.51
C GLU A 883 -13.91 10.53 -14.69
N THR A 884 -14.94 11.37 -14.64
CA THR A 884 -15.93 11.48 -15.72
C THR A 884 -15.31 12.06 -17.00
N THR A 885 -14.61 13.19 -16.92
CA THR A 885 -14.04 13.84 -18.11
C THR A 885 -12.86 13.07 -18.68
N LEU A 886 -12.17 12.25 -17.89
CA LEU A 886 -11.18 11.28 -18.37
C LEU A 886 -11.83 10.19 -19.25
N CYS A 887 -13.09 9.85 -18.97
CA CYS A 887 -13.86 8.88 -19.74
C CYS A 887 -14.58 9.50 -20.95
N THR A 888 -15.07 10.74 -20.83
CA THR A 888 -15.89 11.39 -21.87
C THR A 888 -15.09 12.27 -22.82
N PHE A 889 -13.77 12.42 -22.63
CA PHE A 889 -12.93 13.24 -23.49
C PHE A 889 -13.12 12.86 -24.99
N PRO A 890 -13.29 13.83 -25.91
CA PRO A 890 -13.00 15.25 -25.73
C PRO A 890 -14.14 16.13 -25.18
N GLU A 891 -15.28 15.58 -24.81
CA GLU A 891 -16.37 16.34 -24.17
C GLU A 891 -15.99 16.79 -22.75
N PRO A 892 -16.39 18.00 -22.31
CA PRO A 892 -17.24 18.98 -23.02
C PRO A 892 -16.47 19.92 -23.98
N TRP A 893 -15.16 19.77 -24.11
CA TRP A 893 -14.29 20.77 -24.73
C TRP A 893 -14.23 20.71 -26.27
N MET A 894 -14.45 19.55 -26.89
CA MET A 894 -14.45 19.41 -28.36
C MET A 894 -15.50 18.43 -28.88
N ARG A 895 -15.97 18.62 -30.12
CA ARG A 895 -16.86 17.68 -30.82
C ARG A 895 -16.07 16.52 -31.42
N LYS A 896 -16.67 15.33 -31.43
CA LYS A 896 -16.08 14.10 -31.96
C LYS A 896 -16.39 13.98 -33.45
N ASP A 897 -15.39 14.13 -34.32
CA ASP A 897 -15.56 13.89 -35.76
C ASP A 897 -15.47 12.38 -36.06
N ALA A 898 -16.43 11.86 -36.82
CA ALA A 898 -16.45 10.47 -37.24
C ALA A 898 -15.47 10.23 -38.39
N SER A 899 -14.42 9.43 -38.17
CA SER A 899 -13.57 8.94 -39.26
C SER A 899 -14.12 7.62 -39.81
N VAL A 900 -14.43 7.62 -41.12
CA VAL A 900 -14.80 6.43 -41.88
C VAL A 900 -13.54 5.64 -42.25
N SER A 901 -13.48 4.33 -41.93
CA SER A 901 -12.42 3.46 -42.42
C SER A 901 -12.87 2.76 -43.70
N SER A 902 -12.09 2.88 -44.78
CA SER A 902 -12.27 2.09 -46.00
C SER A 902 -11.75 0.67 -45.80
N ALA A 903 -12.59 -0.33 -46.05
CA ALA A 903 -12.20 -1.74 -46.10
C ALA A 903 -11.31 -2.01 -47.33
N ILE A 904 -10.42 -2.99 -47.21
CA ILE A 904 -9.62 -3.53 -48.32
C ILE A 904 -10.49 -4.54 -49.07
N GLU A 905 -10.73 -4.35 -50.37
CA GLU A 905 -11.37 -5.35 -51.23
C GLU A 905 -10.42 -6.54 -51.43
N THR A 906 -10.92 -7.77 -51.22
CA THR A 906 -10.09 -9.00 -51.22
C THR A 906 -10.23 -9.88 -52.47
N ASP A 907 -11.12 -9.53 -53.40
CA ASP A 907 -11.49 -10.39 -54.55
C ASP A 907 -11.18 -9.77 -55.92
N LEU A 908 -9.95 -9.28 -56.11
CA LEU A 908 -9.46 -8.87 -57.43
C LEU A 908 -8.63 -10.00 -58.07
N PRO A 909 -8.77 -10.25 -59.39
CA PRO A 909 -7.91 -11.19 -60.10
C PRO A 909 -6.48 -10.64 -60.24
N PHE A 910 -5.49 -11.53 -60.28
CA PHE A 910 -4.12 -11.13 -60.60
C PHE A 910 -4.02 -10.66 -62.07
N HIS A 911 -3.35 -9.52 -62.30
CA HIS A 911 -3.12 -8.98 -63.66
C HIS A 911 -2.17 -9.84 -64.52
N ARG A 912 -1.45 -10.80 -63.94
CA ARG A 912 -0.50 -11.74 -64.61
C ARG A 912 -0.36 -13.04 -63.79
N ASP A 913 0.38 -14.01 -64.32
CA ASP A 913 0.72 -15.24 -63.58
C ASP A 913 1.39 -14.93 -62.23
N VAL A 914 0.79 -15.42 -61.15
CA VAL A 914 1.23 -15.23 -59.76
C VAL A 914 2.66 -15.73 -59.52
N ASN A 915 3.10 -16.75 -60.27
CA ASN A 915 4.47 -17.27 -60.18
C ASN A 915 5.52 -16.24 -60.63
N GLY A 916 5.15 -15.28 -61.50
CA GLY A 916 6.04 -14.23 -61.97
C GLY A 916 6.52 -13.28 -60.85
N TYR A 917 5.77 -13.19 -59.75
CA TYR A 917 6.13 -12.37 -58.59
C TYR A 917 6.98 -13.12 -57.56
N ALA A 918 6.95 -14.46 -57.54
CA ALA A 918 7.73 -15.25 -56.60
C ALA A 918 9.24 -15.09 -56.84
N GLY A 919 10.02 -15.10 -55.75
CA GLY A 919 11.47 -14.93 -55.79
C GLY A 919 12.03 -14.25 -54.55
N THR A 920 13.34 -14.05 -54.57
CA THR A 920 14.07 -13.34 -53.51
C THR A 920 14.36 -11.91 -53.97
N TYR A 921 14.09 -10.94 -53.11
CA TYR A 921 14.26 -9.51 -53.37
C TYR A 921 15.19 -8.91 -52.33
N HIS A 922 16.19 -8.15 -52.76
CA HIS A 922 17.24 -7.61 -51.88
C HIS A 922 17.25 -6.09 -51.86
N ASN A 923 17.52 -5.51 -50.70
CA ASN A 923 17.80 -4.10 -50.48
C ASN A 923 18.95 -3.96 -49.48
N ASP A 924 19.94 -3.12 -49.77
CA ASP A 924 21.15 -3.02 -48.95
C ASP A 924 20.91 -2.50 -47.51
N LEU A 925 19.84 -1.73 -47.30
CA LEU A 925 19.45 -1.23 -45.97
C LEU A 925 18.59 -2.28 -45.23
N TYR A 926 17.56 -2.80 -45.91
CA TYR A 926 16.53 -3.65 -45.30
C TYR A 926 16.87 -5.15 -45.31
N GLY A 927 17.88 -5.58 -46.06
CA GLY A 927 18.19 -7.00 -46.26
C GLY A 927 17.26 -7.63 -47.30
N THR A 928 16.82 -8.86 -47.02
CA THR A 928 16.17 -9.72 -48.02
C THR A 928 14.71 -10.00 -47.67
N ILE A 929 13.85 -9.97 -48.70
CA ILE A 929 12.45 -10.36 -48.67
C ILE A 929 12.24 -11.54 -49.61
N THR A 930 11.48 -12.55 -49.19
CA THR A 930 11.18 -13.74 -50.01
C THR A 930 9.69 -13.81 -50.31
N LEU A 931 9.34 -14.00 -51.57
CA LEU A 931 7.97 -14.23 -52.03
C LEU A 931 7.81 -15.65 -52.58
N HIS A 932 6.77 -16.36 -52.16
CA HIS A 932 6.42 -17.69 -52.67
C HIS A 932 4.90 -17.81 -52.85
N VAL A 933 4.47 -18.76 -53.68
CA VAL A 933 3.05 -19.05 -53.92
C VAL A 933 2.62 -20.20 -53.02
N SER A 934 1.57 -20.01 -52.22
CA SER A 934 1.04 -21.07 -51.36
C SER A 934 0.05 -21.99 -52.11
N SER A 935 0.10 -23.29 -51.82
CA SER A 935 -0.84 -24.31 -52.33
C SER A 935 -1.83 -24.68 -51.23
N PRO A 936 -3.14 -24.93 -51.50
CA PRO A 936 -3.79 -25.05 -52.82
C PRO A 936 -4.40 -23.74 -53.37
N HIS A 937 -4.43 -22.66 -52.58
CA HIS A 937 -5.20 -21.45 -52.89
C HIS A 937 -4.48 -20.40 -53.78
N ARG A 938 -3.24 -20.67 -54.23
CA ARG A 938 -2.41 -19.78 -55.08
C ARG A 938 -2.26 -18.35 -54.54
N HIS A 939 -2.17 -18.16 -53.22
CA HIS A 939 -1.88 -16.83 -52.66
C HIS A 939 -0.40 -16.50 -52.78
N LEU A 940 -0.09 -15.24 -53.06
CA LEU A 940 1.27 -14.72 -53.01
C LEU A 940 1.62 -14.36 -51.55
N VAL A 941 2.61 -15.05 -50.99
CA VAL A 941 3.04 -14.90 -49.59
C VAL A 941 4.38 -14.19 -49.55
N MET A 942 4.44 -13.07 -48.84
CA MET A 942 5.67 -12.31 -48.59
C MET A 942 6.20 -12.60 -47.19
N GLN A 943 7.49 -12.89 -47.08
CA GLN A 943 8.18 -13.05 -45.80
C GLN A 943 9.32 -12.05 -45.67
N TYR A 944 9.33 -11.31 -44.55
CA TYR A 944 10.42 -10.43 -44.15
C TYR A 944 10.78 -10.69 -42.69
N GLY A 945 11.95 -11.30 -42.47
CA GLY A 945 12.37 -11.76 -41.14
C GLY A 945 11.34 -12.68 -40.50
N ILE A 946 10.86 -12.30 -39.32
CA ILE A 946 9.86 -13.05 -38.53
C ILE A 946 8.40 -12.78 -38.95
N ALA A 947 8.18 -11.86 -39.88
CA ALA A 947 6.85 -11.41 -40.28
C ALA A 947 6.46 -11.93 -41.68
N THR A 948 5.18 -12.27 -41.82
CA THR A 948 4.62 -12.83 -43.05
C THR A 948 3.35 -12.09 -43.45
N TRP A 949 3.12 -11.90 -44.74
CA TRP A 949 1.93 -11.27 -45.30
C TRP A 949 1.34 -12.09 -46.44
N PHE A 950 0.02 -12.13 -46.51
CA PHE A 950 -0.70 -12.50 -47.73
C PHE A 950 -0.93 -11.26 -48.58
N LEU A 951 -0.52 -11.32 -49.85
CA LEU A 951 -0.64 -10.19 -50.77
C LEU A 951 -1.94 -10.31 -51.59
N TYR A 952 -2.71 -9.22 -51.62
CA TYR A 952 -3.96 -9.09 -52.33
C TYR A 952 -3.80 -8.04 -53.43
N PRO A 953 -4.12 -8.36 -54.69
CA PRO A 953 -4.00 -7.41 -55.80
C PRO A 953 -4.94 -6.22 -55.63
N GLN A 954 -4.53 -5.07 -56.18
CA GLN A 954 -5.31 -3.83 -56.21
C GLN A 954 -5.73 -3.50 -57.65
N HIS A 955 -6.63 -2.51 -57.80
CA HIS A 955 -7.11 -2.04 -59.11
C HIS A 955 -5.99 -1.58 -60.04
N ALA A 956 -4.92 -0.99 -59.50
CA ALA A 956 -3.72 -0.66 -60.27
C ALA A 956 -2.92 -1.94 -60.61
N ALA A 957 -2.51 -2.07 -61.87
CA ALA A 957 -1.68 -3.18 -62.32
C ALA A 957 -0.41 -3.32 -61.48
N ASP A 958 -0.05 -4.57 -61.16
CA ASP A 958 1.12 -4.93 -60.35
C ASP A 958 1.19 -4.26 -58.97
N SER A 959 0.06 -3.77 -58.46
CA SER A 959 -0.08 -3.20 -57.11
C SER A 959 -0.79 -4.17 -56.18
N PHE A 960 -0.32 -4.22 -54.94
CA PHE A 960 -0.82 -5.12 -53.89
C PHE A 960 -0.95 -4.41 -52.55
N SER A 961 -1.92 -4.85 -51.76
CA SER A 961 -1.93 -4.68 -50.30
C SER A 961 -1.50 -5.97 -49.62
N GLY A 962 -0.87 -5.88 -48.45
CA GLY A 962 -0.49 -7.04 -47.65
C GLY A 962 -1.32 -7.13 -46.38
N LYS A 963 -1.99 -8.26 -46.15
CA LYS A 963 -2.60 -8.58 -44.84
C LYS A 963 -1.59 -9.36 -44.02
N GLY A 964 -1.31 -8.91 -42.80
CA GLY A 964 -0.41 -9.66 -41.91
C GLY A 964 -0.92 -11.08 -41.66
N HIS A 965 -0.01 -12.05 -41.55
CA HIS A 965 -0.28 -13.45 -41.21
C HIS A 965 0.67 -13.92 -40.09
N GLY A 966 0.25 -14.90 -39.29
CA GLY A 966 1.03 -15.38 -38.14
C GLY A 966 1.34 -14.27 -37.14
N LEU A 967 2.62 -14.07 -36.81
CA LEU A 967 3.06 -13.03 -35.87
C LEU A 967 2.74 -11.60 -36.35
N ALA A 968 2.59 -11.37 -37.66
CA ALA A 968 2.32 -10.04 -38.22
C ALA A 968 0.82 -9.71 -38.30
N ALA A 969 -0.07 -10.71 -38.16
CA ALA A 969 -1.52 -10.58 -38.37
C ALA A 969 -2.20 -9.53 -37.50
N VAL A 970 -1.58 -9.21 -36.37
CA VAL A 970 -2.16 -8.38 -35.32
C VAL A 970 -1.73 -6.92 -35.43
N VAL A 971 -0.65 -6.62 -36.15
CA VAL A 971 0.05 -5.32 -36.04
C VAL A 971 0.37 -4.66 -37.39
N TYR A 972 0.74 -5.43 -38.43
CA TYR A 972 1.32 -4.87 -39.65
C TYR A 972 0.49 -5.25 -40.88
N ASP A 973 -0.45 -4.39 -41.27
CA ASP A 973 -1.02 -4.44 -42.63
C ASP A 973 -0.27 -3.45 -43.54
N LEU A 974 -0.02 -3.85 -44.78
CA LEU A 974 0.69 -3.07 -45.79
C LEU A 974 -0.32 -2.52 -46.79
N LYS A 975 -0.32 -1.20 -46.96
CA LYS A 975 -1.31 -0.51 -47.80
C LYS A 975 -0.96 -0.50 -49.28
N SER A 976 0.34 -0.53 -49.60
CA SER A 976 0.81 -0.40 -50.97
C SER A 976 2.18 -1.06 -51.14
N ILE A 977 2.21 -1.98 -52.09
CA ILE A 977 3.37 -2.70 -52.62
C ILE A 977 3.23 -2.66 -54.13
N VAL A 978 4.21 -2.10 -54.83
CA VAL A 978 4.16 -1.95 -56.29
C VAL A 978 5.34 -2.69 -56.90
N PHE A 979 5.07 -3.59 -57.85
CA PHE A 979 6.12 -4.26 -58.61
C PHE A 979 6.39 -3.52 -59.92
N HIS A 980 7.64 -3.56 -60.36
CA HIS A 980 8.06 -2.97 -61.63
C HIS A 980 8.61 -4.04 -62.57
N THR A 981 8.23 -3.93 -63.84
CA THR A 981 8.69 -4.80 -64.92
C THR A 981 9.91 -4.22 -65.64
N ALA A 982 10.82 -5.10 -66.06
CA ALA A 982 11.84 -4.77 -67.03
C ALA A 982 11.25 -4.69 -68.46
N ALA A 983 12.03 -4.16 -69.41
CA ALA A 983 11.63 -4.02 -70.82
C ALA A 983 11.16 -5.32 -71.49
N HIS A 984 11.53 -6.48 -70.95
CA HIS A 984 11.15 -7.81 -71.45
C HIS A 984 9.93 -8.42 -70.72
N GLY A 985 9.22 -7.64 -69.89
CA GLY A 985 7.96 -8.04 -69.24
C GLY A 985 8.08 -8.76 -67.89
N HIS A 986 9.29 -9.15 -67.47
CA HIS A 986 9.54 -9.80 -66.17
C HIS A 986 9.63 -8.80 -65.01
N ILE A 987 9.15 -9.20 -63.83
CA ILE A 987 9.29 -8.41 -62.59
C ILE A 987 10.76 -8.33 -62.18
N HIS A 988 11.30 -7.12 -62.05
CA HIS A 988 12.68 -6.88 -61.66
C HIS A 988 12.83 -6.23 -60.27
N SER A 989 11.83 -5.48 -59.80
CA SER A 989 11.89 -4.84 -58.49
C SER A 989 10.52 -4.69 -57.84
N MET A 990 10.53 -4.41 -56.54
CA MET A 990 9.35 -4.15 -55.71
C MET A 990 9.59 -2.94 -54.81
N VAL A 991 8.61 -2.03 -54.74
CA VAL A 991 8.62 -0.85 -53.88
C VAL A 991 7.57 -1.01 -52.79
N ILE A 992 7.97 -0.83 -51.53
CA ILE A 992 7.08 -0.98 -50.36
C ILE A 992 6.96 0.37 -49.63
N SER A 993 6.02 1.21 -50.05
CA SER A 993 5.77 2.52 -49.42
C SER A 993 5.29 2.43 -47.97
N SER A 994 4.76 1.27 -47.57
CA SER A 994 4.37 1.00 -46.18
C SER A 994 5.55 0.84 -45.22
N PHE A 995 6.79 0.65 -45.72
CA PHE A 995 7.99 0.55 -44.88
C PHE A 995 8.58 1.91 -44.51
N GLU A 996 8.51 2.87 -45.43
CA GLU A 996 8.83 4.28 -45.23
C GLU A 996 8.17 5.07 -46.37
N SER A 997 7.25 5.98 -46.08
CA SER A 997 6.49 6.68 -47.12
C SER A 997 7.27 7.83 -47.75
N SER A 998 8.18 8.44 -47.00
CA SER A 998 8.98 9.58 -47.46
C SER A 998 10.18 9.18 -48.33
N ASP A 999 10.67 7.95 -48.16
CA ASP A 999 11.70 7.29 -48.98
C ASP A 999 11.36 5.79 -49.11
N PRO A 1000 10.41 5.42 -49.99
CA PRO A 1000 9.99 4.03 -50.16
C PRO A 1000 11.16 3.11 -50.55
N PRO A 1001 11.46 2.06 -49.76
CA PRO A 1001 12.54 1.14 -50.10
C PRO A 1001 12.21 0.36 -51.37
N VAL A 1002 13.20 0.28 -52.25
CA VAL A 1002 13.18 -0.49 -53.49
C VAL A 1002 13.99 -1.77 -53.28
N PHE A 1003 13.36 -2.92 -53.49
CA PHE A 1003 14.01 -4.22 -53.44
C PHE A 1003 14.19 -4.77 -54.85
N ILE A 1004 15.39 -5.23 -55.17
CA ILE A 1004 15.75 -5.78 -56.49
C ILE A 1004 15.63 -7.29 -56.46
N LYS A 1005 14.94 -7.85 -57.45
CA LYS A 1005 14.76 -9.30 -57.59
C LYS A 1005 16.08 -9.96 -58.00
N SER A 1006 16.53 -10.94 -57.23
CA SER A 1006 17.73 -11.72 -57.57
C SER A 1006 17.48 -12.53 -58.85
N ALA A 1007 18.44 -12.55 -59.77
CA ALA A 1007 18.38 -13.40 -60.95
C ALA A 1007 18.33 -14.88 -60.51
N SER A 1008 17.34 -15.63 -61.00
CA SER A 1008 17.28 -17.08 -60.76
C SER A 1008 18.53 -17.73 -61.38
N HIS A 1009 19.47 -18.16 -60.55
CA HIS A 1009 20.46 -19.15 -60.99
C HIS A 1009 19.69 -20.46 -61.18
N SER A 1010 19.29 -20.74 -62.42
CA SER A 1010 18.96 -22.11 -62.81
C SER A 1010 20.25 -22.91 -62.76
N THR A 1011 20.55 -23.54 -61.63
CA THR A 1011 21.48 -24.66 -61.60
C THR A 1011 20.80 -25.82 -62.33
N SER A 1012 21.01 -25.90 -63.66
CA SER A 1012 20.78 -27.13 -64.39
C SER A 1012 21.73 -28.18 -63.85
N HIS A 1013 21.19 -29.11 -63.06
CA HIS A 1013 21.82 -30.41 -62.84
C HIS A 1013 21.99 -31.09 -64.20
N ASN A 1014 23.17 -31.00 -64.79
CA ASN A 1014 23.65 -32.04 -65.70
C ASN A 1014 24.34 -33.09 -64.82
N GLY A 1015 23.82 -34.32 -64.91
CA GLY A 1015 24.42 -35.50 -64.31
C GLY A 1015 25.82 -35.81 -64.87
N PRO A 1016 26.50 -36.81 -64.28
CA PRO A 1016 27.91 -37.07 -64.54
C PRO A 1016 28.10 -37.74 -65.91
N ALA A 1017 29.13 -37.32 -66.63
CA ALA A 1017 29.69 -38.07 -67.75
C ALA A 1017 31.21 -38.19 -67.58
N PHE A 1018 31.66 -39.44 -67.65
CA PHE A 1018 33.04 -39.91 -67.62
C PHE A 1018 33.93 -39.25 -68.68
N GLY A 1019 35.22 -39.12 -68.35
CA GLY A 1019 36.31 -38.69 -69.24
C GLY A 1019 37.51 -38.24 -68.44
#